data_AF-A0A8S0YQE7-F1
#
_entry.id   AF-A0A8S0YQE7-F1
#
_cell.length_a   1.000
_cell.length_b   1.000
_cell.length_c   1.000
_cell.angle_alpha   90.00
_cell.angle_beta   90.00
_cell.angle_gamma   90.00
#
_symmetry.space_group_name_H-M   'P 1'
#
loop_
_entity.id
_entity.type
_entity.pdbx_description
1 polymer ?
#
loop_
_entity_poly.entity_id
_entity_poly.type
_entity_poly.pdbx_seq_one_letter_code
_entity_poly.pdbx_strand_id
1 'polypeptide(L)'
;MVRSVYSPEYCLQYLEQYASKEVFVIGLILGQTTTARDNVIHLARTPEEKQVDNVSENTYSVDMPNQVETVRTLLTVSEAWVADHAKHVTRMLPGGMFVQGIFVTSEEDVFEDPNCFSKVKSILNHVYKAQNINQYMYGNCPYNNERLVLHMSTSTKVLNCKSVEVGTGSKSTVIKPVEWKFLPKPQQWQRLDCYYEFDDVYPVIVKNCGISVKQQFQQILESAHKTIESSIIFIDGELKDGSELLEQLYKKKKPKNNLKTVQQEPPKSMNISIFLPFENTMPETVEYLECDGSIHFSGIVSSSVFMYPKATVSEAIAAVKQDIVRSLASRFTMHCDALIDDNLLPEEKVCFNEPPRRVLVPVGSLYLCDYLFPGEAPAEALLSVRELLDLQITETDVVCDLETPADTSEFDALDRDASSEELLATPQVTSQFIKDGQLAGSGSLEPEIGFKLALHPINKTLYVTVIGARHLPSLFGLSRAHGYLVKVKIFPGDSRFETSLQESSWPVWNEDFKFQLKQKDVKKSTEKSDLQSLLAGHFLSLTIYALLEPQKPEIDKRKNSRIETAKNKAVDQDEPKSKTRFFEKTFSSFKSTKAEAMANKTILEKRRTVGAATWNFDSKLFQNDLKNGLTGTPDIWRPINAITSGIAVSSHRENKKGQLEVTLLYTASEDGLDDIVQLTVNRLRCSVQTMQQQEQYNAPLYLKATILEANKAECYWKSDRFAPTISARWEPKSSTVKLSVYKVNLNKVSIYITLGCKTKMAKKENLGKAIIDEKSTAADSWKQCLSEPGVPKTFWVDFE
;
A
#
# COMPACT_ATOMS: atom_id res chain seq x y z
N MET A 1 -49.43 1.11 -12.11
CA MET A 1 -48.40 1.58 -13.06
C MET A 1 -47.15 0.73 -12.83
N VAL A 2 -46.39 0.38 -13.87
CA VAL A 2 -45.10 -0.33 -13.67
C VAL A 2 -44.06 0.67 -13.17
N ARG A 3 -43.16 0.25 -12.27
CA ARG A 3 -42.06 1.08 -11.75
C ARG A 3 -41.05 1.30 -12.88
N SER A 4 -40.78 2.54 -13.28
CA SER A 4 -39.74 2.85 -14.28
C SER A 4 -38.45 3.32 -13.60
N VAL A 5 -37.31 2.76 -14.03
CA VAL A 5 -35.96 3.19 -13.62
C VAL A 5 -35.25 3.79 -14.83
N TYR A 6 -34.50 4.87 -14.63
CA TYR A 6 -33.85 5.60 -15.72
C TYR A 6 -32.33 5.62 -15.55
N SER A 7 -31.56 5.27 -16.57
CA SER A 7 -30.08 5.29 -16.54
C SER A 7 -29.47 6.06 -17.72
N PRO A 8 -28.21 6.52 -17.64
CA PRO A 8 -27.45 6.97 -18.79
C PRO A 8 -27.33 5.90 -19.88
N GLU A 9 -27.21 6.33 -21.14
CA GLU A 9 -26.94 5.44 -22.30
C GLU A 9 -25.65 4.62 -22.14
N TYR A 10 -24.61 5.17 -21.49
CA TYR A 10 -23.33 4.48 -21.32
C TYR A 10 -23.45 3.20 -20.47
N CYS A 11 -24.48 3.11 -19.61
CA CYS A 11 -24.75 1.89 -18.84
C CYS A 11 -25.17 0.72 -19.73
N LEU A 12 -25.83 0.97 -20.88
CA LEU A 12 -26.11 -0.07 -21.88
C LEU A 12 -24.81 -0.55 -22.52
N GLN A 13 -24.00 0.38 -23.02
CA GLN A 13 -22.71 0.10 -23.68
C GLN A 13 -21.75 -0.67 -22.76
N TYR A 14 -21.74 -0.34 -21.47
CA TYR A 14 -20.96 -1.02 -20.43
C TYR A 14 -21.42 -2.48 -20.22
N LEU A 15 -22.74 -2.72 -20.14
CA LEU A 15 -23.31 -4.08 -20.05
C LEU A 15 -23.03 -4.88 -21.33
N GLU A 16 -23.28 -4.30 -22.51
CA GLU A 16 -23.02 -4.94 -23.81
C GLU A 16 -21.54 -5.29 -23.99
N GLN A 17 -20.64 -4.42 -23.55
CA GLN A 17 -19.19 -4.67 -23.54
C GLN A 17 -18.87 -5.90 -22.71
N TYR A 18 -19.34 -5.97 -21.46
CA TYR A 18 -19.03 -7.10 -20.57
C TYR A 18 -19.68 -8.40 -21.03
N ALA A 19 -20.96 -8.34 -21.41
CA ALA A 19 -21.71 -9.45 -21.98
C ALA A 19 -21.13 -9.99 -23.30
N SER A 20 -20.17 -9.30 -23.92
CA SER A 20 -19.47 -9.72 -25.16
C SER A 20 -17.99 -10.08 -24.95
N LYS A 21 -17.47 -9.96 -23.72
CA LYS A 21 -16.10 -10.31 -23.33
C LYS A 21 -16.05 -11.48 -22.35
N GLU A 22 -17.06 -11.61 -21.49
CA GLU A 22 -17.06 -12.53 -20.36
C GLU A 22 -18.37 -13.32 -20.30
N VAL A 23 -18.29 -14.60 -19.91
CA VAL A 23 -19.44 -15.53 -19.83
C VAL A 23 -20.38 -15.16 -18.67
N PHE A 24 -19.82 -14.59 -17.60
CA PHE A 24 -20.53 -14.18 -16.40
C PHE A 24 -19.88 -12.93 -15.80
N VAL A 25 -20.69 -11.92 -15.47
CA VAL A 25 -20.27 -10.74 -14.67
C VAL A 25 -21.38 -10.41 -13.67
N ILE A 26 -21.00 -9.99 -12.47
CA ILE A 26 -21.89 -9.41 -11.46
C ILE A 26 -21.33 -8.06 -11.00
N GLY A 27 -22.22 -7.13 -10.64
CA GLY A 27 -21.84 -5.84 -10.09
C GLY A 27 -22.99 -5.11 -9.41
N LEU A 28 -22.73 -3.89 -8.97
CA LEU A 28 -23.65 -3.04 -8.22
C LEU A 28 -24.34 -2.02 -9.11
N ILE A 29 -25.61 -1.73 -8.81
CA ILE A 29 -26.38 -0.63 -9.40
C ILE A 29 -26.31 0.55 -8.43
N LEU A 30 -25.70 1.65 -8.86
CA LEU A 30 -25.52 2.86 -8.05
C LEU A 30 -26.47 3.96 -8.51
N GLY A 31 -27.13 4.66 -7.59
CA GLY A 31 -28.00 5.77 -7.99
C GLY A 31 -28.79 6.41 -6.86
N GLN A 32 -29.82 7.18 -7.25
CA GLN A 32 -30.70 7.93 -6.37
C GLN A 32 -32.17 7.51 -6.55
N THR A 33 -32.84 7.25 -5.44
CA THR A 33 -34.30 7.08 -5.32
C THR A 33 -34.89 8.46 -4.99
N THR A 34 -36.01 8.85 -5.59
CA THR A 34 -36.80 10.02 -5.14
C THR A 34 -38.28 9.74 -5.33
N THR A 35 -39.13 10.45 -4.59
CA THR A 35 -40.60 10.48 -4.76
C THR A 35 -41.03 10.75 -6.20
N ALA A 36 -40.24 11.52 -6.95
CA ALA A 36 -40.51 11.84 -8.35
C ALA A 36 -39.97 10.81 -9.36
N ARG A 37 -38.83 10.14 -9.07
CA ARG A 37 -38.08 9.32 -10.04
C ARG A 37 -36.96 8.48 -9.42
N ASP A 38 -36.80 7.25 -9.90
CA ASP A 38 -35.59 6.44 -9.71
C ASP A 38 -34.59 6.72 -10.83
N ASN A 39 -33.39 7.18 -10.46
CA ASN A 39 -32.30 7.48 -11.37
C ASN A 39 -31.10 6.60 -11.03
N VAL A 40 -30.67 5.75 -11.96
CA VAL A 40 -29.38 5.08 -11.90
C VAL A 40 -28.31 6.04 -12.41
N ILE A 41 -27.19 6.08 -11.72
CA ILE A 41 -26.05 6.95 -12.00
C ILE A 41 -24.97 6.15 -12.72
N HIS A 42 -24.63 4.97 -12.17
CA HIS A 42 -23.50 4.17 -12.64
C HIS A 42 -23.70 2.67 -12.33
N LEU A 43 -22.94 1.82 -13.01
CA LEU A 43 -22.87 0.37 -12.80
C LEU A 43 -21.41 0.00 -12.52
N ALA A 44 -21.12 -0.54 -11.34
CA ALA A 44 -19.76 -0.90 -10.92
C ALA A 44 -19.61 -2.43 -10.89
N ARG A 45 -18.70 -3.01 -11.68
CA ARG A 45 -18.41 -4.45 -11.66
C ARG A 45 -17.86 -4.83 -10.28
N THR A 46 -18.27 -5.97 -9.74
CA THR A 46 -17.66 -6.48 -8.50
C THR A 46 -16.23 -6.98 -8.79
N PRO A 47 -15.22 -6.55 -8.00
CA PRO A 47 -13.85 -7.04 -8.11
C PRO A 47 -13.73 -8.55 -8.15
N GLU A 48 -12.64 -9.06 -8.72
CA GLU A 48 -12.42 -10.49 -8.78
C GLU A 48 -11.92 -11.05 -7.46
N GLU A 49 -12.73 -11.93 -6.85
CA GLU A 49 -12.36 -12.71 -5.66
C GLU A 49 -11.16 -13.60 -6.04
N LYS A 50 -9.99 -13.27 -5.48
CA LYS A 50 -8.74 -14.02 -5.64
C LYS A 50 -8.77 -15.18 -4.65
N GLN A 51 -8.88 -16.41 -5.16
CA GLN A 51 -8.73 -17.59 -4.32
C GLN A 51 -7.32 -17.57 -3.71
N VAL A 52 -7.25 -17.75 -2.39
CA VAL A 52 -6.00 -18.04 -1.69
C VAL A 52 -5.76 -19.53 -1.91
N ASP A 53 -4.64 -19.89 -2.54
CA ASP A 53 -4.27 -21.27 -2.89
C ASP A 53 -3.92 -22.11 -1.64
N ASN A 54 -4.92 -22.38 -0.80
CA ASN A 54 -4.88 -23.38 0.27
C ASN A 54 -5.01 -24.79 -0.34
N VAL A 55 -4.13 -25.12 -1.28
CA VAL A 55 -4.00 -26.47 -1.84
C VAL A 55 -3.32 -27.34 -0.79
N SER A 56 -4.12 -28.12 -0.05
CA SER A 56 -3.62 -29.18 0.81
C SER A 56 -3.03 -30.31 -0.04
N GLU A 57 -1.70 -30.42 -0.07
CA GLU A 57 -0.99 -31.55 -0.70
C GLU A 57 -1.37 -32.88 -0.02
N ASN A 58 -2.41 -33.56 -0.50
CA ASN A 58 -2.67 -34.96 -0.13
C ASN A 58 -3.68 -35.71 -1.05
N THR A 59 -3.42 -35.78 -2.35
CA THR A 59 -3.66 -37.04 -3.09
C THR A 59 -2.83 -37.12 -4.38
N TYR A 60 -2.08 -38.21 -4.56
CA TYR A 60 -1.49 -38.55 -5.85
C TYR A 60 -2.54 -39.22 -6.75
N SER A 61 -2.75 -38.68 -7.95
CA SER A 61 -3.40 -39.40 -9.06
C SER A 61 -2.80 -38.96 -10.41
N VAL A 62 -2.88 -39.83 -11.42
CA VAL A 62 -2.00 -39.82 -12.59
C VAL A 62 -2.58 -39.04 -13.77
N ASP A 63 -1.70 -38.33 -14.48
CA ASP A 63 -1.80 -37.74 -15.83
C ASP A 63 -3.19 -37.65 -16.49
N MET A 64 -3.74 -36.44 -16.56
CA MET A 64 -4.64 -36.02 -17.64
C MET A 64 -4.36 -34.57 -18.05
N PRO A 65 -4.15 -34.26 -19.35
CA PRO A 65 -3.89 -32.90 -19.80
C PRO A 65 -5.20 -32.13 -20.02
N ASN A 66 -5.62 -31.36 -19.02
CA ASN A 66 -6.53 -30.21 -19.19
C ASN A 66 -6.49 -29.31 -17.95
N GLN A 67 -5.95 -28.11 -18.07
CA GLN A 67 -6.29 -27.01 -17.15
C GLN A 67 -7.69 -26.53 -17.52
N VAL A 68 -8.70 -27.06 -16.85
CA VAL A 68 -10.07 -26.54 -16.96
C VAL A 68 -10.09 -25.19 -16.23
N GLU A 69 -10.14 -24.10 -16.98
CA GLU A 69 -10.50 -22.79 -16.42
C GLU A 69 -11.88 -22.94 -15.77
N THR A 70 -11.94 -22.83 -14.44
CA THR A 70 -13.21 -22.98 -13.71
C THR A 70 -14.12 -21.82 -14.05
N VAL A 71 -15.04 -22.05 -15.00
CA VAL A 71 -15.99 -21.05 -15.50
C VAL A 71 -16.75 -20.46 -14.32
N ARG A 72 -16.47 -19.19 -13.99
CA ARG A 72 -17.18 -18.48 -12.92
C ARG A 72 -18.66 -18.39 -13.29
N THR A 73 -19.51 -18.75 -12.35
CA THR A 73 -20.97 -18.66 -12.46
C THR A 73 -21.55 -17.97 -11.24
N LEU A 74 -22.79 -17.48 -11.34
CA LEU A 74 -23.48 -16.80 -10.24
C LEU A 74 -23.50 -17.62 -8.94
N LEU A 75 -23.66 -18.95 -9.05
CA LEU A 75 -23.69 -19.86 -7.91
C LEU A 75 -22.36 -19.89 -7.12
N THR A 76 -21.24 -19.68 -7.80
CA THR A 76 -19.88 -19.66 -7.20
C THR A 76 -19.50 -18.35 -6.51
N VAL A 77 -20.29 -17.28 -6.67
CA VAL A 77 -19.98 -15.95 -6.10
C VAL A 77 -20.19 -15.94 -4.57
N SER A 78 -19.22 -15.45 -3.81
CA SER A 78 -19.36 -15.19 -2.38
C SER A 78 -20.34 -14.06 -2.08
N GLU A 79 -21.40 -14.33 -1.31
CA GLU A 79 -22.32 -13.30 -0.82
C GLU A 79 -21.62 -12.22 0.01
N ALA A 80 -20.63 -12.63 0.81
CA ALA A 80 -19.84 -11.73 1.64
C ALA A 80 -19.00 -10.77 0.79
N TRP A 81 -18.39 -11.27 -0.29
CA TRP A 81 -17.59 -10.46 -1.21
C TRP A 81 -18.41 -9.35 -1.90
N VAL A 82 -19.63 -9.65 -2.36
CA VAL A 82 -20.54 -8.63 -2.93
C VAL A 82 -21.02 -7.65 -1.85
N ALA A 83 -21.22 -8.12 -0.62
CA ALA A 83 -21.60 -7.25 0.51
C ALA A 83 -20.47 -6.31 0.96
N ASP A 84 -19.23 -6.78 1.02
CA ASP A 84 -18.07 -5.93 1.31
C ASP A 84 -17.79 -4.96 0.14
N HIS A 85 -17.96 -5.37 -1.12
CA HIS A 85 -17.91 -4.44 -2.25
C HIS A 85 -18.96 -3.31 -2.09
N ALA A 86 -20.21 -3.65 -1.78
CA ALA A 86 -21.27 -2.67 -1.55
C ALA A 86 -20.99 -1.75 -0.35
N LYS A 87 -20.39 -2.27 0.72
CA LYS A 87 -19.96 -1.52 1.91
C LYS A 87 -18.83 -0.53 1.61
N HIS A 88 -17.86 -0.89 0.78
CA HIS A 88 -16.81 0.03 0.34
C HIS A 88 -17.37 1.11 -0.58
N VAL A 89 -18.14 0.74 -1.61
CA VAL A 89 -18.78 1.72 -2.52
C VAL A 89 -19.74 2.65 -1.78
N THR A 90 -20.41 2.19 -0.71
CA THR A 90 -21.25 3.05 0.14
C THR A 90 -20.48 4.26 0.71
N ARG A 91 -19.18 4.13 1.03
CA ARG A 91 -18.33 5.26 1.47
C ARG A 91 -18.14 6.31 0.35
N MET A 92 -18.06 5.84 -0.89
CA MET A 92 -17.82 6.66 -2.09
C MET A 92 -19.07 7.39 -2.60
N LEU A 93 -20.26 7.03 -2.11
CA LEU A 93 -21.51 7.65 -2.54
C LEU A 93 -21.80 8.94 -1.74
N PRO A 94 -22.14 10.06 -2.41
CA PRO A 94 -22.78 11.21 -1.76
C PRO A 94 -24.11 10.85 -1.09
N GLY A 95 -24.50 11.62 -0.07
CA GLY A 95 -25.81 11.50 0.57
C GLY A 95 -26.98 11.64 -0.44
N GLY A 96 -28.11 10.99 -0.15
CA GLY A 96 -29.18 10.81 -1.13
C GLY A 96 -28.86 9.83 -2.28
N MET A 97 -27.68 9.20 -2.30
CA MET A 97 -27.35 8.09 -3.20
C MET A 97 -27.08 6.79 -2.43
N PHE A 98 -27.43 5.67 -3.06
CA PHE A 98 -27.42 4.33 -2.48
C PHE A 98 -27.01 3.27 -3.50
N VAL A 99 -26.58 2.10 -3.01
CA VAL A 99 -26.54 0.87 -3.79
C VAL A 99 -27.98 0.37 -3.95
N GLN A 100 -28.59 0.62 -5.11
CA GLN A 100 -29.99 0.27 -5.36
C GLN A 100 -30.20 -1.24 -5.59
N GLY A 101 -29.14 -2.00 -5.89
CA GLY A 101 -29.23 -3.43 -6.17
C GLY A 101 -28.03 -3.95 -6.94
N ILE A 102 -28.23 -5.03 -7.70
CA ILE A 102 -27.17 -5.71 -8.47
C ILE A 102 -27.53 -5.84 -9.95
N PHE A 103 -26.51 -5.81 -10.82
CA PHE A 103 -26.62 -6.27 -12.19
C PHE A 103 -25.88 -7.59 -12.40
N VAL A 104 -26.36 -8.40 -13.34
CA VAL A 104 -25.74 -9.64 -13.78
C VAL A 104 -25.77 -9.71 -15.31
N THR A 105 -24.66 -10.11 -15.92
CA THR A 105 -24.64 -10.58 -17.32
C THR A 105 -24.35 -12.08 -17.31
N SER A 106 -25.23 -12.90 -17.87
CA SER A 106 -25.08 -14.37 -17.96
C SER A 106 -25.84 -14.90 -19.17
N GLU A 107 -25.59 -16.13 -19.62
CA GLU A 107 -26.38 -16.73 -20.70
C GLU A 107 -27.81 -17.04 -20.25
N GLU A 108 -27.94 -17.78 -19.14
CA GLU A 108 -29.21 -18.12 -18.48
C GLU A 108 -29.83 -16.90 -17.78
N ASP A 109 -31.17 -16.79 -17.80
CA ASP A 109 -31.91 -15.75 -17.09
C ASP A 109 -32.01 -16.08 -15.59
N VAL A 110 -31.43 -15.21 -14.76
CA VAL A 110 -31.33 -15.32 -13.29
C VAL A 110 -32.68 -15.23 -12.55
N PHE A 111 -33.79 -15.04 -13.27
CA PHE A 111 -35.15 -15.09 -12.76
C PHE A 111 -35.91 -16.35 -13.19
N GLU A 112 -35.41 -17.12 -14.15
CA GLU A 112 -36.05 -18.36 -14.63
C GLU A 112 -35.46 -19.61 -13.97
N ASP A 113 -34.14 -19.68 -13.78
CA ASP A 113 -33.53 -20.72 -12.94
C ASP A 113 -33.78 -20.46 -11.44
N PRO A 114 -34.46 -21.38 -10.70
CA PRO A 114 -34.67 -21.24 -9.27
C PRO A 114 -33.38 -21.16 -8.45
N ASN A 115 -32.26 -21.76 -8.90
CA ASN A 115 -31.00 -21.79 -8.14
C ASN A 115 -30.30 -20.43 -8.21
N CYS A 116 -30.10 -19.89 -9.42
CA CYS A 116 -29.63 -18.53 -9.67
C CYS A 116 -30.52 -17.51 -8.96
N PHE A 117 -31.84 -17.64 -9.05
CA PHE A 117 -32.74 -16.70 -8.38
C PHE A 117 -32.67 -16.79 -6.84
N SER A 118 -32.49 -17.99 -6.28
CA SER A 118 -32.22 -18.18 -4.85
C SER A 118 -30.90 -17.51 -4.44
N LYS A 119 -29.84 -17.67 -5.25
CA LYS A 119 -28.54 -17.04 -5.04
C LYS A 119 -28.62 -15.50 -5.11
N VAL A 120 -29.37 -14.94 -6.06
CA VAL A 120 -29.67 -13.48 -6.12
C VAL A 120 -30.28 -13.00 -4.80
N LYS A 121 -31.30 -13.71 -4.26
CA LYS A 121 -31.90 -13.34 -2.96
C LYS A 121 -30.91 -13.43 -1.80
N SER A 122 -30.04 -14.44 -1.81
CA SER A 122 -29.00 -14.64 -0.80
C SER A 122 -28.02 -13.46 -0.78
N ILE A 123 -27.51 -13.07 -1.96
CA ILE A 123 -26.63 -11.91 -2.16
C ILE A 123 -27.32 -10.62 -1.71
N LEU A 124 -28.53 -10.33 -2.19
CA LEU A 124 -29.26 -9.11 -1.86
C LEU A 124 -29.55 -8.97 -0.35
N ASN A 125 -29.87 -10.07 0.33
CA ASN A 125 -30.10 -10.04 1.78
C ASN A 125 -28.79 -9.97 2.59
N HIS A 126 -27.66 -10.45 2.06
CA HIS A 126 -26.34 -10.21 2.66
C HIS A 126 -25.91 -8.75 2.54
N VAL A 127 -26.04 -8.16 1.35
CA VAL A 127 -25.79 -6.73 1.11
C VAL A 127 -26.64 -5.88 2.05
N TYR A 128 -27.96 -6.13 2.12
CA TYR A 128 -28.88 -5.43 3.02
C TYR A 128 -28.46 -5.53 4.49
N LYS A 129 -28.08 -6.73 4.97
CA LYS A 129 -27.62 -6.94 6.35
C LYS A 129 -26.31 -6.19 6.63
N ALA A 130 -25.31 -6.31 5.75
CA ALA A 130 -24.01 -5.66 5.92
C ALA A 130 -24.15 -4.12 5.95
N GLN A 131 -25.01 -3.56 5.10
CA GLN A 131 -25.31 -2.12 5.06
C GLN A 131 -26.10 -1.60 6.27
N ASN A 132 -26.68 -2.48 7.10
CA ASN A 132 -27.35 -2.12 8.36
C ASN A 132 -26.45 -2.22 9.60
N ILE A 133 -25.18 -2.68 9.48
CA ILE A 133 -24.27 -2.82 10.64
C ILE A 133 -23.91 -1.46 11.25
N ASN A 134 -23.80 -0.41 10.42
CA ASN A 134 -23.59 0.96 10.89
C ASN A 134 -24.62 1.89 10.24
N GLN A 135 -25.63 2.28 11.02
CA GLN A 135 -26.73 3.14 10.57
C GLN A 135 -26.28 4.50 10.03
N TYR A 136 -25.21 5.07 10.59
CA TYR A 136 -24.66 6.37 10.21
C TYR A 136 -24.00 6.37 8.81
N MET A 137 -23.76 5.20 8.22
CA MET A 137 -23.31 5.08 6.83
C MET A 137 -24.44 5.28 5.81
N TYR A 138 -25.71 5.18 6.23
CA TYR A 138 -26.89 5.18 5.35
C TYR A 138 -26.74 4.27 4.12
N GLY A 139 -26.24 3.04 4.30
CA GLY A 139 -26.00 2.13 3.18
C GLY A 139 -27.28 1.67 2.49
N ASN A 140 -28.31 1.39 3.30
CA ASN A 140 -29.66 1.15 2.82
C ASN A 140 -30.45 2.46 2.66
N CYS A 141 -31.27 2.53 1.62
CA CYS A 141 -32.22 3.63 1.41
C CYS A 141 -33.29 3.61 2.52
N PRO A 142 -33.38 4.62 3.43
CA PRO A 142 -34.18 4.51 4.66
C PRO A 142 -35.68 4.29 4.47
N TYR A 143 -36.19 4.67 3.30
CA TYR A 143 -37.61 4.61 2.91
C TYR A 143 -37.89 3.58 1.79
N ASN A 144 -36.93 2.72 1.44
CA ASN A 144 -37.11 1.73 0.37
C ASN A 144 -36.35 0.41 0.61
N ASN A 145 -37.10 -0.67 0.83
CA ASN A 145 -36.59 -2.05 0.99
C ASN A 145 -36.73 -2.92 -0.28
N GLU A 146 -37.10 -2.35 -1.42
CA GLU A 146 -36.91 -3.01 -2.71
C GLU A 146 -35.48 -2.80 -3.22
N ARG A 147 -34.85 -3.87 -3.73
CA ARG A 147 -33.58 -3.79 -4.46
C ARG A 147 -33.80 -4.19 -5.92
N LEU A 148 -33.09 -3.52 -6.82
CA LEU A 148 -33.12 -3.80 -8.25
C LEU A 148 -32.27 -5.03 -8.57
N VAL A 149 -32.77 -5.86 -9.48
CA VAL A 149 -31.99 -6.87 -10.19
C VAL A 149 -32.08 -6.55 -11.65
N LEU A 150 -30.94 -6.30 -12.28
CA LEU A 150 -30.83 -6.12 -13.73
C LEU A 150 -30.10 -7.32 -14.33
N HIS A 151 -30.71 -7.95 -15.32
CA HIS A 151 -30.11 -9.05 -16.07
C HIS A 151 -29.90 -8.64 -17.54
N MET A 152 -28.76 -9.02 -18.11
CA MET A 152 -28.57 -9.04 -19.57
C MET A 152 -28.11 -10.44 -20.01
N SER A 153 -28.82 -11.01 -20.99
CA SER A 153 -28.40 -12.24 -21.65
C SER A 153 -27.13 -12.03 -22.46
N THR A 154 -26.07 -12.81 -22.22
CA THR A 154 -24.79 -12.70 -22.96
C THR A 154 -24.95 -13.04 -24.44
N SER A 155 -25.78 -14.02 -24.78
CA SER A 155 -26.03 -14.47 -26.14
C SER A 155 -27.02 -13.57 -26.91
N THR A 156 -28.13 -13.15 -26.28
CA THR A 156 -29.20 -12.40 -26.98
C THR A 156 -29.18 -10.89 -26.76
N LYS A 157 -28.42 -10.39 -25.78
CA LYS A 157 -28.42 -8.99 -25.28
C LYS A 157 -29.77 -8.48 -24.75
N VAL A 158 -30.78 -9.34 -24.62
CA VAL A 158 -32.07 -9.00 -23.99
C VAL A 158 -31.84 -8.57 -22.54
N LEU A 159 -32.50 -7.49 -22.14
CA LEU A 159 -32.35 -6.85 -20.83
C LEU A 159 -33.65 -7.01 -20.02
N ASN A 160 -33.56 -7.69 -18.87
CA ASN A 160 -34.69 -7.92 -17.96
C ASN A 160 -34.42 -7.25 -16.61
N CYS A 161 -35.38 -6.47 -16.09
CA CYS A 161 -35.28 -5.86 -14.76
C CYS A 161 -36.50 -6.17 -13.88
N LYS A 162 -36.23 -6.52 -12.62
CA LYS A 162 -37.26 -6.78 -11.60
C LYS A 162 -36.79 -6.19 -10.26
N SER A 163 -37.71 -5.71 -9.43
CA SER A 163 -37.41 -5.37 -8.04
C SER A 163 -37.77 -6.53 -7.12
N VAL A 164 -36.95 -6.70 -6.08
CA VAL A 164 -37.00 -7.80 -5.10
C VAL A 164 -36.96 -7.19 -3.71
N GLU A 165 -37.90 -7.56 -2.86
CA GLU A 165 -37.97 -7.09 -1.46
C GLU A 165 -36.93 -7.78 -0.58
N VAL A 166 -36.23 -7.02 0.27
CA VAL A 166 -35.20 -7.50 1.22
C VAL A 166 -35.56 -7.16 2.67
N GLY A 167 -34.94 -7.86 3.62
CA GLY A 167 -35.13 -7.62 5.06
C GLY A 167 -36.42 -8.18 5.66
N THR A 168 -37.41 -8.55 4.85
CA THR A 168 -38.62 -9.25 5.31
C THR A 168 -38.31 -10.69 5.72
N GLY A 169 -38.71 -11.10 6.92
CA GLY A 169 -38.63 -12.50 7.38
C GLY A 169 -39.60 -13.49 6.70
N SER A 170 -40.30 -13.05 5.64
CA SER A 170 -41.25 -13.86 4.89
C SER A 170 -40.53 -14.84 3.95
N LYS A 171 -41.03 -16.09 3.89
CA LYS A 171 -40.61 -17.06 2.85
C LYS A 171 -41.11 -16.71 1.45
N SER A 172 -42.16 -15.89 1.34
CA SER A 172 -42.65 -15.36 0.06
C SER A 172 -42.04 -13.99 -0.17
N THR A 173 -41.11 -13.91 -1.14
CA THR A 173 -40.47 -12.67 -1.58
C THR A 173 -41.32 -12.07 -2.70
N VAL A 174 -41.77 -10.82 -2.54
CA VAL A 174 -42.48 -10.13 -3.62
C VAL A 174 -41.48 -9.74 -4.72
N ILE A 175 -41.86 -10.03 -5.96
CA ILE A 175 -41.10 -9.70 -7.18
C ILE A 175 -42.00 -8.81 -8.04
N LYS A 176 -41.49 -7.67 -8.52
CA LYS A 176 -42.25 -6.76 -9.38
C LYS A 176 -41.45 -6.48 -10.65
N PRO A 177 -42.05 -6.50 -11.86
CA PRO A 177 -41.34 -6.09 -13.07
C PRO A 177 -40.98 -4.61 -12.99
N VAL A 178 -39.80 -4.25 -13.50
CA VAL A 178 -39.29 -2.88 -13.56
C VAL A 178 -38.97 -2.52 -15.00
N GLU A 179 -39.45 -1.37 -15.44
CA GLU A 179 -39.27 -0.87 -16.80
C GLU A 179 -37.98 -0.03 -16.85
N TRP A 180 -36.92 -0.58 -17.43
CA TRP A 180 -35.63 0.12 -17.54
C TRP A 180 -35.59 1.04 -18.76
N LYS A 181 -35.14 2.29 -18.59
CA LYS A 181 -35.13 3.33 -19.62
C LYS A 181 -33.77 4.01 -19.73
N PHE A 182 -33.06 3.77 -20.83
CA PHE A 182 -31.85 4.51 -21.16
C PHE A 182 -32.17 5.94 -21.59
N LEU A 183 -31.27 6.87 -21.24
CA LEU A 183 -31.38 8.30 -21.52
C LEU A 183 -30.30 8.72 -22.53
N PRO A 184 -30.66 9.10 -23.77
CA PRO A 184 -29.71 9.52 -24.81
C PRO A 184 -29.13 10.93 -24.58
N LYS A 185 -29.47 11.57 -23.46
CA LYS A 185 -28.89 12.82 -22.99
C LYS A 185 -28.52 12.68 -21.51
N PRO A 186 -27.34 13.17 -21.07
CA PRO A 186 -26.96 13.18 -19.67
C PRO A 186 -28.04 13.81 -18.78
N GLN A 187 -28.29 13.20 -17.63
CA GLN A 187 -29.20 13.76 -16.63
C GLN A 187 -28.61 15.07 -16.09
N GLN A 188 -29.36 16.16 -16.15
CA GLN A 188 -28.98 17.39 -15.46
C GLN A 188 -29.27 17.22 -13.97
N TRP A 189 -28.23 17.33 -13.14
CA TRP A 189 -28.33 17.27 -11.68
C TRP A 189 -28.34 18.69 -11.10
N GLN A 190 -28.98 18.88 -9.95
CA GLN A 190 -28.75 20.05 -9.12
C GLN A 190 -27.67 19.70 -8.11
N ARG A 191 -26.53 20.39 -8.16
CA ARG A 191 -25.48 20.32 -7.13
C ARG A 191 -25.87 21.22 -5.96
N LEU A 192 -25.67 20.74 -4.73
CA LEU A 192 -25.81 21.52 -3.51
C LEU A 192 -24.54 21.30 -2.69
N ASP A 193 -23.86 22.39 -2.32
CA ASP A 193 -22.59 22.37 -1.58
C ASP A 193 -22.79 22.92 -0.18
N CYS A 194 -22.36 22.18 0.84
CA CYS A 194 -22.39 22.56 2.25
C CYS A 194 -20.98 22.38 2.85
N TYR A 195 -20.60 23.27 3.76
CA TYR A 195 -19.44 23.08 4.62
C TYR A 195 -19.95 22.96 6.06
N TYR A 196 -19.56 21.90 6.76
CA TYR A 196 -19.90 21.66 8.16
C TYR A 196 -18.64 21.81 8.99
N GLU A 197 -18.56 22.90 9.74
CA GLU A 197 -17.56 23.11 10.77
C GLU A 197 -17.87 22.19 11.96
N PHE A 198 -16.86 21.47 12.43
CA PHE A 198 -16.98 20.50 13.52
C PHE A 198 -15.87 20.78 14.54
N ASP A 199 -16.21 21.59 15.53
CA ASP A 199 -15.31 22.04 16.60
C ASP A 199 -15.96 21.73 17.96
N ASP A 200 -15.75 20.50 18.44
CA ASP A 200 -16.41 19.93 19.63
C ASP A 200 -15.40 19.19 20.52
N VAL A 201 -15.54 19.33 21.84
CA VAL A 201 -14.72 18.64 22.84
C VAL A 201 -15.56 17.62 23.64
N TYR A 202 -15.12 16.36 23.63
CA TYR A 202 -15.81 15.23 24.25
C TYR A 202 -15.02 14.65 25.45
N PRO A 203 -15.59 14.57 26.67
CA PRO A 203 -14.88 14.06 27.85
C PRO A 203 -14.76 12.53 27.87
N VAL A 204 -13.61 12.01 28.30
CA VAL A 204 -13.35 10.58 28.52
C VAL A 204 -13.62 10.25 29.99
N ILE A 205 -14.83 9.78 30.30
CA ILE A 205 -15.33 9.61 31.69
C ILE A 205 -14.71 8.37 32.37
N VAL A 206 -14.15 8.51 33.58
CA VAL A 206 -13.47 7.41 34.35
C VAL A 206 -14.39 6.21 34.61
N LYS A 207 -15.69 6.46 34.85
CA LYS A 207 -16.70 5.40 35.02
C LYS A 207 -16.87 4.51 33.78
N ASN A 208 -16.37 4.95 32.62
CA ASN A 208 -16.34 4.23 31.35
C ASN A 208 -14.92 3.72 30.99
N CYS A 209 -13.96 3.76 31.92
CA CYS A 209 -12.61 3.26 31.69
C CYS A 209 -12.64 1.77 31.28
N GLY A 210 -12.01 1.45 30.15
CA GLY A 210 -12.09 0.13 29.50
C GLY A 210 -13.10 0.03 28.34
N ILE A 211 -13.92 1.05 28.06
CA ILE A 211 -14.62 1.16 26.76
C ILE A 211 -13.58 1.37 25.65
N SER A 212 -13.70 0.63 24.55
CA SER A 212 -12.75 0.72 23.44
C SER A 212 -12.84 2.06 22.68
N VAL A 213 -11.73 2.54 22.13
CA VAL A 213 -11.66 3.77 21.29
C VAL A 213 -12.74 3.75 20.20
N LYS A 214 -12.97 2.59 19.56
CA LYS A 214 -13.99 2.40 18.52
C LYS A 214 -15.43 2.66 19.02
N GLN A 215 -15.72 2.32 20.29
CA GLN A 215 -17.01 2.62 20.92
C GLN A 215 -17.11 4.09 21.36
N GLN A 216 -16.01 4.71 21.80
CA GLN A 216 -15.97 6.15 22.11
C GLN A 216 -16.27 6.98 20.84
N PHE A 217 -15.57 6.71 19.74
CA PHE A 217 -15.84 7.34 18.44
C PHE A 217 -17.27 7.10 17.95
N GLN A 218 -17.87 5.93 18.25
CA GLN A 218 -19.28 5.65 17.92
C GLN A 218 -20.26 6.50 18.76
N GLN A 219 -19.96 6.75 20.04
CA GLN A 219 -20.77 7.64 20.90
C GLN A 219 -20.67 9.11 20.43
N ILE A 220 -19.48 9.55 20.04
CA ILE A 220 -19.23 10.89 19.50
C ILE A 220 -19.98 11.08 18.17
N LEU A 221 -19.92 10.09 17.28
CA LEU A 221 -20.68 10.08 16.02
C LEU A 221 -22.20 10.12 16.25
N GLU A 222 -22.71 9.46 17.29
CA GLU A 222 -24.12 9.54 17.68
C GLU A 222 -24.50 10.94 18.20
N SER A 223 -23.60 11.61 18.92
CA SER A 223 -23.80 13.00 19.37
C SER A 223 -23.88 13.94 18.17
N ALA A 224 -22.86 13.91 17.30
CA ALA A 224 -22.82 14.72 16.08
C ALA A 224 -24.03 14.45 15.16
N HIS A 225 -24.48 13.19 15.06
CA HIS A 225 -25.70 12.84 14.32
C HIS A 225 -26.94 13.57 14.87
N LYS A 226 -27.13 13.62 16.19
CA LYS A 226 -28.28 14.31 16.81
C LYS A 226 -28.25 15.82 16.56
N THR A 227 -27.06 16.44 16.65
CA THR A 227 -26.87 17.88 16.33
C THR A 227 -27.13 18.17 14.85
N ILE A 228 -26.66 17.30 13.94
CA ILE A 228 -26.89 17.44 12.50
C ILE A 228 -28.37 17.16 12.15
N GLU A 229 -29.05 16.18 12.78
CA GLU A 229 -30.47 15.91 12.58
C GLU A 229 -31.34 17.10 12.98
N SER A 230 -31.05 17.72 14.13
CA SER A 230 -31.80 18.87 14.67
C SER A 230 -31.47 20.22 14.02
N SER A 231 -30.40 20.30 13.21
CA SER A 231 -30.00 21.53 12.49
C SER A 231 -31.06 22.09 11.54
N ILE A 232 -31.04 23.41 11.33
CA ILE A 232 -31.85 24.12 10.33
C ILE A 232 -31.00 24.36 9.08
N ILE A 233 -31.58 24.13 7.89
CA ILE A 233 -30.86 24.29 6.61
C ILE A 233 -31.48 25.38 5.74
N PHE A 234 -30.63 26.30 5.26
CA PHE A 234 -30.97 27.37 4.32
C PHE A 234 -30.37 27.06 2.94
N ILE A 235 -31.09 27.41 1.87
CA ILE A 235 -30.65 27.20 0.48
C ILE A 235 -30.45 28.58 -0.17
N ASP A 236 -29.22 28.86 -0.59
CA ASP A 236 -28.73 30.18 -1.03
C ASP A 236 -29.10 31.31 -0.05
N GLY A 237 -28.98 31.06 1.27
CA GLY A 237 -29.31 32.03 2.32
C GLY A 237 -30.80 32.24 2.61
N GLU A 238 -31.70 31.47 1.99
CA GLU A 238 -33.14 31.54 2.22
C GLU A 238 -33.69 30.22 2.77
N LEU A 239 -34.50 30.25 3.82
CA LEU A 239 -35.26 29.09 4.29
C LEU A 239 -36.32 28.72 3.22
N LYS A 240 -36.52 27.41 2.99
CA LYS A 240 -37.42 26.89 1.95
C LYS A 240 -38.46 25.94 2.54
N ASP A 241 -39.66 25.97 1.97
CA ASP A 241 -40.67 24.97 2.27
C ASP A 241 -40.21 23.59 1.77
N GLY A 242 -40.37 22.56 2.62
CA GLY A 242 -39.90 21.20 2.33
C GLY A 242 -40.51 20.56 1.09
N SER A 243 -41.67 21.05 0.63
CA SER A 243 -42.38 20.56 -0.56
C SER A 243 -42.07 21.31 -1.86
N GLU A 244 -41.35 22.44 -1.82
CA GLU A 244 -40.87 23.09 -3.05
C GLU A 244 -39.92 22.14 -3.83
N LEU A 245 -39.98 22.20 -5.16
CA LEU A 245 -39.08 21.40 -6.03
C LEU A 245 -37.83 22.22 -6.39
N LEU A 246 -36.66 21.59 -6.40
CA LEU A 246 -35.38 22.28 -6.66
C LEU A 246 -35.37 23.08 -7.98
N GLU A 247 -36.00 22.56 -9.04
CA GLU A 247 -36.12 23.26 -10.34
C GLU A 247 -36.89 24.60 -10.27
N GLN A 248 -37.73 24.80 -9.25
CA GLN A 248 -38.47 26.06 -9.05
C GLN A 248 -37.56 27.14 -8.46
N LEU A 249 -36.64 26.76 -7.56
CA LEU A 249 -35.65 27.65 -6.96
C LEU A 249 -34.71 28.23 -8.04
N TYR A 250 -34.22 27.38 -8.94
CA TYR A 250 -33.37 27.79 -10.07
C TYR A 250 -34.09 28.75 -11.03
N LYS A 251 -35.36 28.47 -11.36
CA LYS A 251 -36.16 29.29 -12.29
C LYS A 251 -36.44 30.70 -11.77
N LYS A 252 -36.58 30.88 -10.45
CA LYS A 252 -36.76 32.19 -9.80
C LYS A 252 -35.56 33.14 -10.01
N LYS A 253 -34.34 32.63 -10.26
CA LYS A 253 -33.08 33.42 -10.26
C LYS A 253 -32.50 33.80 -11.64
N LYS A 254 -33.19 33.55 -12.76
CA LYS A 254 -32.66 33.87 -14.12
C LYS A 254 -33.25 35.16 -14.73
N PRO A 255 -32.47 36.26 -14.86
CA PRO A 255 -32.84 37.35 -15.76
C PRO A 255 -32.77 36.88 -17.22
N LYS A 256 -33.63 37.43 -18.09
CA LYS A 256 -33.71 37.07 -19.51
C LYS A 256 -32.58 37.73 -20.32
N ASN A 257 -31.39 37.12 -20.36
CA ASN A 257 -30.49 37.15 -21.52
C ASN A 257 -29.25 36.25 -21.35
N ASN A 258 -29.19 35.15 -22.11
CA ASN A 258 -28.20 34.93 -23.19
C ASN A 258 -28.19 33.46 -23.64
N LEU A 259 -27.96 33.25 -24.94
CA LEU A 259 -27.58 31.94 -25.48
C LEU A 259 -26.07 31.93 -25.74
N LYS A 260 -25.37 30.84 -25.37
CA LYS A 260 -24.39 30.16 -26.24
C LYS A 260 -23.78 28.90 -25.58
N THR A 261 -23.26 28.04 -26.46
CA THR A 261 -22.26 26.96 -26.24
C THR A 261 -22.46 26.00 -25.07
N VAL A 262 -22.73 24.73 -25.43
CA VAL A 262 -22.59 23.58 -24.51
C VAL A 262 -21.12 23.17 -24.46
N GLN A 263 -20.46 23.44 -23.34
CA GLN A 263 -19.34 22.64 -22.85
C GLN A 263 -19.79 21.93 -21.56
N GLN A 264 -19.06 20.90 -21.12
CA GLN A 264 -19.43 20.07 -19.96
C GLN A 264 -19.02 20.73 -18.64
N GLU A 265 -19.49 21.95 -18.39
CA GLU A 265 -19.35 22.57 -17.06
C GLU A 265 -20.17 21.78 -16.02
N PRO A 266 -19.65 21.62 -14.78
CA PRO A 266 -20.42 21.00 -13.71
C PRO A 266 -21.68 21.83 -13.39
N PRO A 267 -22.78 21.19 -12.95
CA PRO A 267 -24.02 21.91 -12.68
C PRO A 267 -23.81 22.99 -11.62
N LYS A 268 -24.21 24.24 -11.93
CA LYS A 268 -24.09 25.38 -11.02
C LYS A 268 -24.69 25.05 -9.66
N SER A 269 -23.87 25.13 -8.62
CA SER A 269 -24.25 24.80 -7.26
C SER A 269 -25.22 25.80 -6.64
N MET A 270 -26.03 25.28 -5.72
CA MET A 270 -26.70 26.04 -4.66
C MET A 270 -25.82 25.98 -3.42
N ASN A 271 -25.64 27.11 -2.74
CA ASN A 271 -24.94 27.17 -1.46
C ASN A 271 -25.90 26.69 -0.36
N ILE A 272 -25.44 25.78 0.49
CA ILE A 272 -26.17 25.31 1.66
C ILE A 272 -25.51 25.84 2.92
N SER A 273 -26.30 26.50 3.76
CA SER A 273 -25.88 26.94 5.09
C SER A 273 -26.62 26.11 6.14
N ILE A 274 -25.85 25.39 6.96
CA ILE A 274 -26.35 24.57 8.07
C ILE A 274 -26.21 25.37 9.37
N PHE A 275 -27.28 25.45 10.17
CA PHE A 275 -27.31 26.12 11.46
C PHE A 275 -27.62 25.10 12.54
N LEU A 276 -26.70 24.90 13.47
CA LEU A 276 -26.85 23.96 14.58
C LEU A 276 -27.67 24.61 15.70
N PRO A 277 -28.52 23.86 16.42
CA PRO A 277 -29.23 24.41 17.58
C PRO A 277 -28.24 24.68 18.72
N PHE A 278 -28.33 25.87 19.31
CA PHE A 278 -27.52 26.27 20.46
C PHE A 278 -28.43 26.52 21.67
N GLU A 279 -28.37 25.65 22.67
CA GLU A 279 -29.14 25.81 23.91
C GLU A 279 -28.45 26.82 24.84
N ASN A 280 -28.84 28.09 24.73
CA ASN A 280 -28.33 29.18 25.56
C ASN A 280 -28.91 29.18 27.00
N THR A 281 -29.15 28.00 27.57
CA THR A 281 -29.70 27.79 28.90
C THR A 281 -28.68 27.04 29.74
N MET A 282 -28.15 27.70 30.79
CA MET A 282 -27.40 27.00 31.82
C MET A 282 -28.29 25.92 32.44
N PRO A 283 -27.80 24.68 32.63
CA PRO A 283 -28.60 23.61 33.23
C PRO A 283 -28.96 23.97 34.68
N GLU A 284 -30.18 23.61 35.11
CA GLU A 284 -30.67 23.89 36.47
C GLU A 284 -29.82 23.20 37.56
N THR A 285 -29.08 22.16 37.19
CA THR A 285 -28.15 21.41 38.04
C THR A 285 -26.81 21.20 37.33
N VAL A 286 -25.71 21.55 37.98
CA VAL A 286 -24.35 21.23 37.51
C VAL A 286 -23.97 19.83 38.00
N GLU A 287 -23.69 18.91 37.08
CA GLU A 287 -23.14 17.59 37.41
C GLU A 287 -21.61 17.60 37.30
N TYR A 288 -20.93 16.99 38.27
CA TYR A 288 -19.48 16.79 38.25
C TYR A 288 -19.15 15.39 37.72
N LEU A 289 -18.40 15.34 36.61
CA LEU A 289 -17.95 14.11 35.97
C LEU A 289 -16.44 13.93 36.13
N GLU A 290 -16.05 12.79 36.69
CA GLU A 290 -14.66 12.36 36.82
C GLU A 290 -14.18 11.85 35.44
N CYS A 291 -13.09 12.42 34.90
CA CYS A 291 -12.62 12.16 33.53
C CYS A 291 -11.11 11.84 33.48
N ASP A 292 -10.73 10.82 32.71
CA ASP A 292 -9.34 10.43 32.40
C ASP A 292 -8.68 11.36 31.35
N GLY A 293 -9.49 12.11 30.59
CA GLY A 293 -9.02 13.00 29.52
C GLY A 293 -10.15 13.59 28.69
N SER A 294 -9.84 14.10 27.50
CA SER A 294 -10.83 14.58 26.52
C SER A 294 -10.35 14.34 25.07
N ILE A 295 -11.28 14.33 24.13
CA ILE A 295 -11.05 14.22 22.69
C ILE A 295 -11.66 15.45 22.03
N HIS A 296 -10.82 16.31 21.45
CA HIS A 296 -11.24 17.45 20.64
C HIS A 296 -11.24 17.05 19.16
N PHE A 297 -12.34 17.31 18.47
CA PHE A 297 -12.39 17.32 17.01
C PHE A 297 -12.49 18.78 16.55
N SER A 298 -11.61 19.19 15.65
CA SER A 298 -11.67 20.49 14.98
C SER A 298 -11.46 20.33 13.47
N GLY A 299 -12.13 21.16 12.66
CA GLY A 299 -11.98 21.20 11.21
C GLY A 299 -13.30 21.28 10.43
N ILE A 300 -13.21 21.17 9.10
CA ILE A 300 -14.34 21.34 8.18
C ILE A 300 -14.59 20.07 7.37
N VAL A 301 -15.82 19.56 7.43
CA VAL A 301 -16.33 18.50 6.55
C VAL A 301 -17.01 19.13 5.33
N SER A 302 -16.45 18.90 4.15
CA SER A 302 -17.01 19.32 2.87
C SER A 302 -18.08 18.34 2.39
N SER A 303 -19.21 18.86 1.92
CA SER A 303 -20.35 18.10 1.41
C SER A 303 -20.79 18.62 0.04
N SER A 304 -20.88 17.72 -0.95
CA SER A 304 -21.31 18.04 -2.31
C SER A 304 -22.29 16.96 -2.79
N VAL A 305 -23.59 17.24 -2.67
CA VAL A 305 -24.65 16.30 -3.07
C VAL A 305 -25.26 16.67 -4.41
N PHE A 306 -25.72 15.67 -5.16
CA PHE A 306 -26.32 15.83 -6.48
C PHE A 306 -27.74 15.26 -6.48
N MET A 307 -28.73 16.12 -6.69
CA MET A 307 -30.14 15.78 -6.63
C MET A 307 -30.80 15.86 -8.00
N TYR A 308 -31.78 14.99 -8.26
CA TYR A 308 -32.68 15.12 -9.41
C TYR A 308 -33.42 16.48 -9.32
N PRO A 309 -33.52 17.30 -10.38
CA PRO A 309 -34.11 18.65 -10.27
C PRO A 309 -35.58 18.70 -9.84
N LYS A 310 -36.31 17.58 -9.87
CA LYS A 310 -37.68 17.46 -9.32
C LYS A 310 -37.75 16.71 -8.00
N ALA A 311 -36.62 16.50 -7.34
CA ALA A 311 -36.61 16.22 -5.92
C ALA A 311 -37.17 17.43 -5.16
N THR A 312 -37.77 17.15 -4.02
CA THR A 312 -38.21 18.13 -3.04
C THR A 312 -37.03 18.73 -2.28
N VAL A 313 -37.24 19.91 -1.70
CA VAL A 313 -36.33 20.52 -0.73
C VAL A 313 -36.08 19.58 0.46
N SER A 314 -37.10 18.87 0.95
CA SER A 314 -36.95 17.91 2.06
C SER A 314 -36.04 16.74 1.71
N GLU A 315 -36.10 16.19 0.48
CA GLU A 315 -35.18 15.14 0.02
C GLU A 315 -33.73 15.67 -0.09
N ALA A 316 -33.55 16.93 -0.50
CA ALA A 316 -32.23 17.56 -0.59
C ALA A 316 -31.62 17.87 0.79
N ILE A 317 -32.42 18.36 1.74
CA ILE A 317 -32.02 18.57 3.15
C ILE A 317 -31.60 17.24 3.77
N ALA A 318 -32.39 16.17 3.57
CA ALA A 318 -32.04 14.84 4.04
C ALA A 318 -30.74 14.33 3.39
N ALA A 319 -30.53 14.57 2.09
CA ALA A 319 -29.31 14.18 1.40
C ALA A 319 -28.06 14.88 1.97
N VAL A 320 -28.09 16.18 2.24
CA VAL A 320 -26.95 16.92 2.85
C VAL A 320 -26.63 16.36 4.25
N LYS A 321 -27.64 16.18 5.10
CA LYS A 321 -27.44 15.62 6.46
C LYS A 321 -26.87 14.20 6.44
N GLN A 322 -27.39 13.36 5.54
CA GLN A 322 -26.85 12.01 5.30
C GLN A 322 -25.41 12.05 4.83
N ASP A 323 -25.04 13.00 3.97
CA ASP A 323 -23.70 13.12 3.39
C ASP A 323 -22.65 13.47 4.45
N ILE A 324 -22.92 14.50 5.27
CA ILE A 324 -22.02 14.94 6.35
C ILE A 324 -21.80 13.79 7.35
N VAL A 325 -22.90 13.17 7.84
CA VAL A 325 -22.82 12.07 8.81
C VAL A 325 -22.16 10.82 8.20
N ARG A 326 -22.46 10.43 6.95
CA ARG A 326 -21.78 9.33 6.25
C ARG A 326 -20.29 9.61 6.12
N SER A 327 -19.90 10.87 5.90
CA SER A 327 -18.50 11.27 5.76
C SER A 327 -17.76 11.23 7.11
N LEU A 328 -18.36 11.71 8.20
CA LEU A 328 -17.86 11.53 9.56
C LEU A 328 -17.73 10.05 9.93
N ALA A 329 -18.78 9.25 9.72
CA ALA A 329 -18.81 7.82 9.98
C ALA A 329 -17.73 7.06 9.20
N SER A 330 -17.49 7.44 7.95
CA SER A 330 -16.42 6.88 7.11
C SER A 330 -15.05 7.20 7.68
N ARG A 331 -14.76 8.49 7.96
CA ARG A 331 -13.49 8.93 8.55
C ARG A 331 -13.20 8.24 9.87
N PHE A 332 -14.16 8.26 10.80
CA PHE A 332 -14.02 7.65 12.11
C PHE A 332 -13.75 6.15 12.01
N THR A 333 -14.49 5.43 11.14
CA THR A 333 -14.23 4.00 10.92
C THR A 333 -12.81 3.75 10.42
N MET A 334 -12.38 4.46 9.38
CA MET A 334 -11.05 4.27 8.77
C MET A 334 -9.91 4.69 9.70
N HIS A 335 -10.09 5.74 10.51
CA HIS A 335 -9.11 6.20 11.47
C HIS A 335 -9.00 5.25 12.67
N CYS A 336 -10.13 4.80 13.26
CA CYS A 336 -10.10 3.77 14.31
C CYS A 336 -9.49 2.45 13.83
N ASP A 337 -9.83 2.01 12.61
CA ASP A 337 -9.27 0.77 12.04
C ASP A 337 -7.74 0.91 11.86
N ALA A 338 -7.23 2.08 11.45
CA ALA A 338 -5.79 2.35 11.35
C ALA A 338 -5.07 2.43 12.72
N LEU A 339 -5.65 3.10 13.72
CA LEU A 339 -5.09 3.19 15.08
C LEU A 339 -4.89 1.81 15.72
N ILE A 340 -5.85 0.88 15.48
CA ILE A 340 -5.77 -0.50 15.96
C ILE A 340 -4.66 -1.28 15.25
N ASP A 341 -4.43 -1.01 13.97
CA ASP A 341 -3.53 -1.76 13.08
C ASP A 341 -2.03 -1.44 13.30
N ASP A 342 -1.72 -0.24 13.82
CA ASP A 342 -0.35 0.29 14.01
C ASP A 342 0.25 -0.01 15.41
N ASN A 343 -0.53 -0.52 16.37
CA ASN A 343 -0.20 -0.61 17.80
C ASN A 343 0.22 0.72 18.46
N LEU A 344 -0.11 1.86 17.84
CA LEU A 344 0.17 3.21 18.35
C LEU A 344 -0.84 3.60 19.42
N LEU A 345 -0.75 2.98 20.60
CA LEU A 345 -1.11 3.64 21.85
C LEU A 345 0.09 4.51 22.25
N PRO A 346 -0.04 5.86 22.26
CA PRO A 346 1.06 6.72 22.67
C PRO A 346 1.38 6.51 24.16
N GLU A 347 2.67 6.60 24.51
CA GLU A 347 3.11 6.82 25.90
C GLU A 347 2.97 8.32 26.29
N GLU A 348 2.46 9.15 25.38
CA GLU A 348 2.32 10.60 25.46
C GLU A 348 0.92 11.00 25.99
N LYS A 349 0.85 12.05 26.82
CA LYS A 349 -0.37 12.48 27.52
C LYS A 349 -1.42 13.15 26.61
N VAL A 350 -1.01 13.61 25.43
CA VAL A 350 -1.85 14.27 24.43
C VAL A 350 -1.43 13.72 23.07
N CYS A 351 -2.38 13.47 22.17
CA CYS A 351 -2.07 12.99 20.82
C CYS A 351 -2.82 13.80 19.75
N PHE A 352 -2.13 14.10 18.66
CA PHE A 352 -2.70 14.77 17.48
C PHE A 352 -2.82 13.76 16.33
N ASN A 353 -3.96 13.77 15.65
CA ASN A 353 -4.34 12.73 14.69
C ASN A 353 -5.16 13.30 13.53
N GLU A 354 -4.62 13.24 12.31
CA GLU A 354 -5.35 13.61 11.10
C GLU A 354 -6.19 12.42 10.55
N PRO A 355 -7.52 12.53 10.48
CA PRO A 355 -8.36 11.55 9.79
C PRO A 355 -8.29 11.72 8.25
N PRO A 356 -8.70 10.72 7.46
CA PRO A 356 -8.67 10.81 5.99
C PRO A 356 -9.47 12.00 5.43
N ARG A 357 -8.86 12.79 4.53
CA ARG A 357 -9.50 13.94 3.86
C ARG A 357 -10.30 13.49 2.64
N ARG A 358 -11.45 14.12 2.38
CA ARG A 358 -12.35 13.78 1.29
C ARG A 358 -11.85 14.36 -0.05
N VAL A 359 -11.91 13.55 -1.10
CA VAL A 359 -11.70 13.97 -2.49
C VAL A 359 -12.94 13.65 -3.32
N LEU A 360 -13.12 14.35 -4.44
CA LEU A 360 -14.21 14.09 -5.39
C LEU A 360 -13.67 13.54 -6.71
N VAL A 361 -14.38 12.55 -7.25
CA VAL A 361 -13.99 11.77 -8.44
C VAL A 361 -15.16 11.76 -9.46
N PRO A 362 -14.96 12.18 -10.72
CA PRO A 362 -16.07 12.45 -11.62
C PRO A 362 -16.69 11.18 -12.20
N VAL A 363 -18.03 11.14 -12.22
CA VAL A 363 -18.81 10.05 -12.79
C VAL A 363 -19.90 10.63 -13.71
N GLY A 364 -19.57 10.70 -15.00
CA GLY A 364 -20.44 11.20 -16.06
C GLY A 364 -20.70 12.71 -16.04
N SER A 365 -21.54 13.18 -15.10
CA SER A 365 -21.96 14.60 -14.99
C SER A 365 -22.17 15.07 -13.54
N LEU A 366 -21.65 14.28 -12.60
CA LEU A 366 -21.61 14.53 -11.16
C LEU A 366 -20.30 13.98 -10.61
N TYR A 367 -20.10 14.07 -9.30
CA TYR A 367 -18.96 13.46 -8.61
C TYR A 367 -19.43 12.42 -7.61
N LEU A 368 -18.69 11.32 -7.52
CA LEU A 368 -18.62 10.46 -6.33
C LEU A 368 -17.40 10.89 -5.49
N CYS A 369 -17.12 10.18 -4.40
CA CYS A 369 -16.11 10.54 -3.42
C CYS A 369 -15.08 9.44 -3.21
N ASP A 370 -13.91 9.82 -2.71
CA ASP A 370 -12.98 8.91 -2.04
C ASP A 370 -12.30 9.62 -0.85
N TYR A 371 -11.46 8.91 -0.10
CA TYR A 371 -10.76 9.46 1.06
C TYR A 371 -9.27 9.13 1.04
N LEU A 372 -8.43 10.15 1.16
CA LEU A 372 -6.97 10.04 1.19
C LEU A 372 -6.46 10.20 2.62
N PHE A 373 -5.59 9.27 3.07
CA PHE A 373 -4.89 9.40 4.33
C PHE A 373 -3.80 10.51 4.28
N PRO A 374 -3.33 11.00 5.43
CA PRO A 374 -2.26 12.00 5.51
C PRO A 374 -1.02 11.61 4.71
N GLY A 375 -0.63 12.45 3.75
CA GLY A 375 0.51 12.22 2.87
C GLY A 375 0.27 11.27 1.67
N GLU A 376 -0.99 10.91 1.37
CA GLU A 376 -1.35 10.24 0.12
C GLU A 376 -1.58 11.23 -1.02
N ALA A 377 -1.33 10.78 -2.26
CA ALA A 377 -1.44 11.58 -3.48
C ALA A 377 -2.75 11.26 -4.22
N PRO A 378 -3.26 12.15 -5.09
CA PRO A 378 -4.49 11.90 -5.85
C PRO A 378 -4.40 10.65 -6.74
N ALA A 379 -3.20 10.27 -7.19
CA ALA A 379 -2.92 9.00 -7.84
C ALA A 379 -3.37 7.74 -7.06
N GLU A 380 -3.41 7.76 -5.73
CA GLU A 380 -3.83 6.58 -4.95
C GLU A 380 -5.37 6.39 -5.05
N ALA A 381 -6.15 7.47 -5.20
CA ALA A 381 -7.60 7.41 -5.47
C ALA A 381 -7.94 6.86 -6.87
N LEU A 382 -6.98 6.82 -7.80
CA LEU A 382 -7.17 6.16 -9.09
C LEU A 382 -7.23 4.63 -8.94
N LEU A 383 -6.66 4.07 -7.87
CA LEU A 383 -6.66 2.64 -7.59
C LEU A 383 -8.03 2.21 -7.04
N SER A 384 -8.52 2.90 -6.01
CA SER A 384 -9.84 2.68 -5.40
C SER A 384 -10.97 2.87 -6.40
N VAL A 385 -10.94 3.94 -7.22
CA VAL A 385 -11.95 4.19 -8.27
C VAL A 385 -11.92 3.13 -9.36
N ARG A 386 -10.74 2.67 -9.77
CA ARG A 386 -10.62 1.59 -10.77
C ARG A 386 -11.06 0.24 -10.23
N GLU A 387 -10.81 -0.07 -8.97
CA GLU A 387 -11.20 -1.34 -8.34
C GLU A 387 -12.68 -1.36 -7.95
N LEU A 388 -13.17 -0.35 -7.22
CA LEU A 388 -14.50 -0.32 -6.62
C LEU A 388 -15.59 0.28 -7.52
N LEU A 389 -15.24 1.05 -8.55
CA LEU A 389 -16.22 1.63 -9.48
C LEU A 389 -16.05 1.14 -10.93
N ASP A 390 -14.98 0.40 -11.25
CA ASP A 390 -14.59 0.02 -12.62
C ASP A 390 -14.54 1.23 -13.59
N LEU A 391 -14.05 2.37 -13.08
CA LEU A 391 -13.92 3.61 -13.83
C LEU A 391 -12.47 3.88 -14.23
N GLN A 392 -12.30 4.57 -15.35
CA GLN A 392 -11.00 5.03 -15.85
C GLN A 392 -11.02 6.56 -15.88
N ILE A 393 -10.37 7.17 -14.90
CA ILE A 393 -10.15 8.61 -14.75
C ILE A 393 -8.64 8.89 -14.65
N THR A 394 -8.23 10.14 -14.79
CA THR A 394 -6.83 10.59 -14.66
C THR A 394 -6.60 11.36 -13.35
N GLU A 395 -5.33 11.51 -12.95
CA GLU A 395 -5.00 12.22 -11.70
C GLU A 395 -5.50 13.68 -11.69
N THR A 396 -5.51 14.32 -12.86
CA THR A 396 -6.03 15.69 -13.06
C THR A 396 -7.56 15.81 -12.98
N ASP A 397 -8.29 14.69 -12.95
CA ASP A 397 -9.75 14.68 -12.82
C ASP A 397 -10.20 14.65 -11.34
N VAL A 398 -9.28 14.36 -10.40
CA VAL A 398 -9.55 14.25 -8.97
C VAL A 398 -9.49 15.63 -8.31
N VAL A 399 -10.56 16.00 -7.60
CA VAL A 399 -10.69 17.30 -6.92
C VAL A 399 -10.32 17.15 -5.43
N CYS A 400 -9.31 17.89 -4.99
CA CYS A 400 -8.63 17.71 -3.69
C CYS A 400 -8.58 18.98 -2.81
N ASP A 401 -9.04 20.11 -3.34
CA ASP A 401 -9.07 21.46 -2.78
C ASP A 401 -10.36 21.77 -2.00
N LEU A 402 -10.99 20.72 -1.48
CA LEU A 402 -12.29 20.77 -0.79
C LEU A 402 -12.17 20.99 0.72
N GLU A 403 -11.08 20.48 1.30
CA GLU A 403 -10.80 20.42 2.74
C GLU A 403 -9.31 20.72 2.92
N THR A 404 -8.98 21.76 3.70
CA THR A 404 -7.59 22.12 4.01
C THR A 404 -6.90 21.03 4.84
N PRO A 405 -5.56 20.98 4.87
CA PRO A 405 -4.83 20.34 5.96
C PRO A 405 -5.25 20.94 7.32
N ALA A 406 -5.05 20.18 8.39
CA ALA A 406 -5.29 20.67 9.75
C ALA A 406 -4.28 21.76 10.14
N ASP A 407 -4.70 22.68 11.01
CA ASP A 407 -3.81 23.66 11.66
C ASP A 407 -3.26 23.03 12.94
N THR A 408 -1.94 23.13 13.17
CA THR A 408 -1.26 22.58 14.36
C THR A 408 -1.04 23.63 15.43
N SER A 409 -1.27 24.92 15.16
CA SER A 409 -0.77 26.02 15.98
C SER A 409 -1.30 26.07 17.41
N GLU A 410 -2.49 25.53 17.67
CA GLU A 410 -3.02 25.38 19.04
C GLU A 410 -2.37 24.19 19.79
N PHE A 411 -2.11 23.07 19.10
CA PHE A 411 -1.36 21.94 19.65
C PHE A 411 0.10 22.33 19.96
N ASP A 412 0.72 23.08 19.04
CA ASP A 412 2.07 23.65 19.18
C ASP A 412 2.18 24.67 20.35
N ALA A 413 1.04 25.14 20.88
CA ALA A 413 0.97 25.93 22.10
C ALA A 413 0.80 25.05 23.36
N LEU A 414 -0.08 24.05 23.34
CA LEU A 414 -0.34 23.15 24.47
C LEU A 414 0.90 22.34 24.89
N ASP A 415 1.71 21.86 23.94
CA ASP A 415 2.96 21.15 24.21
C ASP A 415 3.98 22.01 24.99
N ARG A 416 3.94 23.34 24.80
CA ARG A 416 4.81 24.28 25.52
C ARG A 416 4.43 24.41 26.99
N ASP A 417 3.14 24.47 27.30
CA ASP A 417 2.67 24.58 28.68
C ASP A 417 2.83 23.25 29.44
N ALA A 418 2.57 22.11 28.78
CA ALA A 418 2.79 20.78 29.35
C ALA A 418 4.26 20.56 29.79
N SER A 419 5.21 21.13 29.05
CA SER A 419 6.65 21.08 29.37
C SER A 419 7.04 21.79 30.68
N SER A 420 6.13 22.59 31.29
CA SER A 420 6.41 23.36 32.50
C SER A 420 6.06 22.67 33.82
N GLU A 421 5.10 21.72 33.83
CA GLU A 421 4.68 21.02 35.05
C GLU A 421 5.51 19.76 35.38
N GLU A 422 6.19 19.17 34.40
CA GLU A 422 6.82 17.84 34.56
C GLU A 422 8.09 17.82 35.45
N LEU A 423 8.48 18.97 36.01
CA LEU A 423 9.61 19.10 36.96
C LEU A 423 9.32 18.59 38.38
N LEU A 424 8.09 18.16 38.72
CA LEU A 424 7.66 17.92 40.11
C LEU A 424 6.99 16.56 40.40
N ALA A 425 7.41 15.47 39.75
CA ALA A 425 7.09 14.12 40.22
C ALA A 425 8.19 13.07 39.95
N THR A 426 8.59 12.34 41.00
CA THR A 426 9.34 11.08 40.88
C THR A 426 8.79 10.02 41.83
N PRO A 427 8.52 8.80 41.33
CA PRO A 427 8.68 7.59 42.11
C PRO A 427 9.63 6.58 41.44
N GLN A 428 10.06 5.57 42.19
CA GLN A 428 10.98 4.51 41.76
C GLN A 428 10.28 3.14 41.78
N VAL A 429 10.90 2.14 41.12
CA VAL A 429 10.66 0.67 41.27
C VAL A 429 9.26 0.22 40.78
N THR A 430 9.13 -0.59 39.71
CA THR A 430 9.50 -2.03 39.71
C THR A 430 9.74 -2.57 38.30
N SER A 431 10.61 -3.59 38.18
CA SER A 431 10.81 -4.36 36.95
C SER A 431 11.21 -5.80 37.25
N GLN A 432 10.27 -6.76 37.10
CA GLN A 432 10.57 -8.20 37.11
C GLN A 432 9.38 -9.05 36.63
N PHE A 433 9.68 -10.21 36.04
CA PHE A 433 8.74 -11.19 35.43
C PHE A 433 8.00 -10.67 34.17
N ILE A 434 7.67 -11.48 33.16
CA ILE A 434 7.83 -12.95 32.96
C ILE A 434 8.77 -13.20 31.77
N LYS A 435 9.40 -14.39 31.71
CA LYS A 435 10.28 -14.82 30.61
C LYS A 435 9.93 -16.24 30.15
N ASP A 436 10.10 -16.49 28.85
CA ASP A 436 10.10 -17.78 28.13
C ASP A 436 8.81 -18.64 28.18
N GLY A 437 8.23 -18.99 27.02
CA GLY A 437 7.10 -19.92 26.99
C GLY A 437 6.27 -20.03 25.69
N GLN A 438 6.86 -20.43 24.56
CA GLN A 438 6.07 -21.02 23.46
C GLN A 438 6.85 -22.07 22.66
N LEU A 439 6.16 -23.11 22.19
CA LEU A 439 6.74 -24.31 21.59
C LEU A 439 6.75 -24.26 20.05
N ALA A 440 7.63 -25.08 19.45
CA ALA A 440 7.66 -25.33 18.00
C ALA A 440 6.46 -26.18 17.54
N GLY A 441 5.99 -26.00 16.30
CA GLY A 441 4.75 -26.67 15.86
C GLY A 441 4.31 -26.60 14.39
N SER A 442 5.18 -26.34 13.40
CA SER A 442 4.89 -26.67 11.99
C SER A 442 6.17 -26.85 11.18
N GLY A 443 6.17 -27.76 10.20
CA GLY A 443 7.38 -28.23 9.54
C GLY A 443 7.78 -27.43 8.30
N SER A 444 9.00 -26.91 8.28
CA SER A 444 9.76 -26.63 7.07
C SER A 444 11.03 -27.47 7.11
N LEU A 445 11.35 -28.16 6.02
CA LEU A 445 12.63 -28.88 5.90
C LEU A 445 13.75 -27.85 5.71
N GLU A 446 14.86 -28.02 6.43
CA GLU A 446 15.98 -27.06 6.36
C GLU A 446 16.73 -27.17 5.02
N PRO A 447 17.16 -26.04 4.42
CA PRO A 447 17.90 -26.04 3.16
C PRO A 447 19.32 -26.61 3.35
N GLU A 448 19.70 -27.59 2.53
CA GLU A 448 20.99 -28.28 2.62
C GLU A 448 21.85 -28.15 1.38
N ILE A 449 23.18 -28.25 1.55
CA ILE A 449 24.16 -28.42 0.47
C ILE A 449 24.99 -29.69 0.66
N GLY A 450 25.16 -30.45 -0.43
CA GLY A 450 26.00 -31.64 -0.52
C GLY A 450 27.33 -31.35 -1.21
N PHE A 451 28.43 -31.76 -0.61
CA PHE A 451 29.78 -31.65 -1.17
C PHE A 451 30.69 -32.81 -0.72
N LYS A 452 31.82 -33.00 -1.38
CA LYS A 452 32.90 -33.90 -0.93
C LYS A 452 34.28 -33.32 -1.22
N LEU A 453 35.29 -33.85 -0.55
CA LEU A 453 36.67 -33.41 -0.65
C LEU A 453 37.57 -34.56 -1.10
N ALA A 454 38.57 -34.28 -1.93
CA ALA A 454 39.66 -35.20 -2.24
C ALA A 454 41.01 -34.48 -2.17
N LEU A 455 41.95 -34.99 -1.38
CA LEU A 455 43.25 -34.39 -1.10
C LEU A 455 44.36 -35.24 -1.72
N HIS A 456 45.27 -34.60 -2.46
CA HIS A 456 46.54 -35.22 -2.86
C HIS A 456 47.63 -34.79 -1.87
N PRO A 457 48.03 -35.65 -0.91
CA PRO A 457 48.88 -35.23 0.22
C PRO A 457 50.25 -34.70 -0.22
N ILE A 458 50.91 -35.37 -1.18
CA ILE A 458 52.22 -34.96 -1.72
C ILE A 458 52.12 -33.61 -2.44
N ASN A 459 51.15 -33.46 -3.36
CA ASN A 459 51.02 -32.27 -4.20
C ASN A 459 50.35 -31.07 -3.51
N LYS A 460 49.84 -31.24 -2.27
CA LYS A 460 49.11 -30.24 -1.48
C LYS A 460 47.92 -29.61 -2.21
N THR A 461 47.33 -30.36 -3.14
CA THR A 461 46.14 -30.00 -3.92
C THR A 461 44.90 -30.59 -3.28
N LEU A 462 43.89 -29.76 -3.00
CA LEU A 462 42.56 -30.19 -2.61
C LEU A 462 41.59 -30.00 -3.78
N TYR A 463 40.76 -31.00 -4.03
CA TYR A 463 39.62 -30.95 -4.93
C TYR A 463 38.35 -30.89 -4.08
N VAL A 464 37.42 -30.02 -4.46
CA VAL A 464 36.11 -29.84 -3.80
C VAL A 464 35.04 -30.12 -4.85
N THR A 465 34.32 -31.23 -4.74
CA THR A 465 33.14 -31.49 -5.58
C THR A 465 31.93 -30.87 -4.91
N VAL A 466 31.21 -29.97 -5.59
CA VAL A 466 29.87 -29.54 -5.19
C VAL A 466 28.86 -30.48 -5.83
N ILE A 467 28.15 -31.27 -5.02
CA ILE A 467 27.27 -32.34 -5.51
C ILE A 467 25.93 -31.74 -5.94
N GLY A 468 25.27 -31.03 -5.02
CA GLY A 468 23.93 -30.48 -5.22
C GLY A 468 23.43 -29.76 -3.97
N ALA A 469 22.21 -29.26 -4.01
CA ALA A 469 21.51 -28.71 -2.85
C ALA A 469 20.05 -29.16 -2.81
N ARG A 470 19.44 -29.10 -1.63
CA ARG A 470 18.07 -29.56 -1.36
C ARG A 470 17.29 -28.53 -0.56
N HIS A 471 15.96 -28.57 -0.68
CA HIS A 471 15.02 -27.70 0.02
C HIS A 471 15.31 -26.19 -0.10
N LEU A 472 15.87 -25.75 -1.24
CA LEU A 472 16.16 -24.33 -1.47
C LEU A 472 14.85 -23.53 -1.68
N PRO A 473 14.72 -22.35 -1.04
CA PRO A 473 13.52 -21.53 -1.15
C PRO A 473 13.39 -20.90 -2.55
N SER A 474 12.28 -21.22 -3.22
CA SER A 474 11.96 -20.76 -4.58
C SER A 474 11.34 -19.36 -4.66
N LEU A 475 10.97 -18.78 -3.52
CA LEU A 475 10.29 -17.49 -3.40
C LEU A 475 11.06 -16.56 -2.44
N PHE A 476 11.17 -15.30 -2.84
CA PHE A 476 11.86 -14.22 -2.14
C PHE A 476 10.97 -12.98 -2.16
N GLY A 477 10.00 -12.96 -1.24
CA GLY A 477 8.87 -12.04 -1.26
C GLY A 477 8.11 -12.13 -2.59
N LEU A 478 7.98 -10.99 -3.28
CA LEU A 478 7.31 -10.88 -4.59
C LEU A 478 8.11 -11.46 -5.77
N SER A 479 9.32 -11.99 -5.55
CA SER A 479 10.22 -12.47 -6.63
C SER A 479 10.41 -13.99 -6.58
N ARG A 480 10.38 -14.64 -7.75
CA ARG A 480 10.71 -16.07 -7.89
C ARG A 480 12.20 -16.26 -8.19
N ALA A 481 12.79 -17.33 -7.65
CA ALA A 481 14.12 -17.79 -8.04
C ALA A 481 14.07 -18.39 -9.46
N HIS A 482 14.88 -17.83 -10.36
CA HIS A 482 15.12 -18.34 -11.71
C HIS A 482 16.07 -19.55 -11.69
N GLY A 483 17.01 -19.57 -10.74
CA GLY A 483 17.96 -20.66 -10.54
C GLY A 483 19.04 -20.31 -9.52
N TYR A 484 19.89 -21.29 -9.20
CA TYR A 484 20.89 -21.19 -8.13
C TYR A 484 22.31 -21.45 -8.63
N LEU A 485 23.29 -20.84 -7.95
CA LEU A 485 24.72 -21.08 -8.11
C LEU A 485 25.42 -21.11 -6.74
N VAL A 486 26.48 -21.90 -6.62
CA VAL A 486 27.31 -21.98 -5.40
C VAL A 486 28.66 -21.33 -5.66
N LYS A 487 29.06 -20.45 -4.76
CA LYS A 487 30.41 -19.90 -4.69
C LYS A 487 31.25 -20.71 -3.72
N VAL A 488 32.37 -21.24 -4.20
CA VAL A 488 33.27 -22.14 -3.50
C VAL A 488 34.57 -21.39 -3.17
N LYS A 489 34.93 -21.31 -1.89
CA LYS A 489 36.19 -20.69 -1.44
C LYS A 489 36.82 -21.46 -0.28
N ILE A 490 38.14 -21.61 -0.31
CA ILE A 490 38.93 -22.07 0.84
C ILE A 490 39.62 -20.88 1.49
N PHE A 491 39.67 -20.88 2.81
CA PHE A 491 40.48 -19.97 3.64
C PHE A 491 41.58 -20.77 4.36
N PRO A 492 42.74 -20.17 4.67
CA PRO A 492 43.22 -18.86 4.20
C PRO A 492 43.63 -18.92 2.72
N GLY A 493 43.03 -18.07 1.89
CA GLY A 493 43.25 -18.07 0.46
C GLY A 493 42.41 -17.04 -0.27
N ASP A 494 42.71 -16.83 -1.55
CA ASP A 494 42.11 -15.78 -2.40
C ASP A 494 41.35 -16.36 -3.59
N SER A 495 41.66 -17.61 -3.96
CA SER A 495 40.95 -18.36 -4.99
C SER A 495 39.49 -18.57 -4.61
N ARG A 496 38.62 -18.31 -5.58
CA ARG A 496 37.18 -18.44 -5.50
C ARG A 496 36.69 -18.97 -6.83
N PHE A 497 35.75 -19.90 -6.80
CA PHE A 497 35.07 -20.40 -7.98
C PHE A 497 33.55 -20.25 -7.80
N GLU A 498 32.80 -20.30 -8.88
CA GLU A 498 31.34 -20.32 -8.89
C GLU A 498 30.88 -21.45 -9.81
N THR A 499 29.82 -22.17 -9.42
CA THR A 499 29.24 -23.25 -10.24
C THR A 499 28.48 -22.71 -11.46
N SER A 500 28.08 -23.61 -12.36
CA SER A 500 26.99 -23.35 -13.29
C SER A 500 25.70 -22.91 -12.58
N LEU A 501 24.84 -22.20 -13.32
CA LEU A 501 23.48 -21.89 -12.90
C LEU A 501 22.59 -23.12 -13.12
N GLN A 502 21.77 -23.46 -12.13
CA GLN A 502 20.80 -24.56 -12.20
C GLN A 502 19.41 -24.07 -11.83
N GLU A 503 18.44 -24.24 -12.73
CA GLU A 503 17.06 -23.71 -12.61
C GLU A 503 16.15 -24.57 -11.70
N SER A 504 16.62 -25.77 -11.31
CA SER A 504 15.93 -26.68 -10.39
C SER A 504 15.90 -26.16 -8.95
N SER A 505 14.80 -26.41 -8.23
CA SER A 505 14.69 -26.20 -6.77
C SER A 505 15.58 -27.15 -5.96
N TRP A 506 15.91 -28.32 -6.51
CA TRP A 506 16.96 -29.23 -6.04
C TRP A 506 18.07 -29.27 -7.12
N PRO A 507 18.97 -28.27 -7.16
CA PRO A 507 20.03 -28.21 -8.16
C PRO A 507 21.08 -29.29 -7.91
N VAL A 508 21.56 -29.90 -9.00
CA VAL A 508 22.64 -30.88 -9.01
C VAL A 508 23.73 -30.33 -9.92
N TRP A 509 24.94 -30.17 -9.37
CA TRP A 509 26.08 -29.57 -10.09
C TRP A 509 27.10 -30.65 -10.46
N ASN A 510 27.54 -31.46 -9.48
CA ASN A 510 28.67 -32.39 -9.59
C ASN A 510 29.95 -31.75 -10.18
N GLU A 511 30.22 -30.50 -9.80
CA GLU A 511 31.35 -29.70 -10.33
C GLU A 511 32.57 -29.77 -9.39
N ASP A 512 33.74 -30.05 -9.97
CA ASP A 512 35.03 -30.21 -9.26
C ASP A 512 35.88 -28.94 -9.30
N PHE A 513 36.19 -28.38 -8.12
CA PHE A 513 37.02 -27.18 -7.98
C PHE A 513 38.39 -27.49 -7.36
N LYS A 514 39.46 -27.09 -8.05
CA LYS A 514 40.85 -27.35 -7.65
C LYS A 514 41.46 -26.18 -6.87
N PHE A 515 41.96 -26.47 -5.68
CA PHE A 515 42.64 -25.54 -4.78
C PHE A 515 44.05 -26.02 -4.42
N GLN A 516 44.93 -25.09 -4.09
CA GLN A 516 46.29 -25.37 -3.61
C GLN A 516 46.43 -24.84 -2.18
N LEU A 517 46.75 -25.72 -1.22
CA LEU A 517 46.84 -25.38 0.19
C LEU A 517 48.15 -24.65 0.51
N LYS A 518 48.08 -23.59 1.32
CA LYS A 518 49.23 -22.77 1.72
C LYS A 518 49.62 -23.11 3.16
N GLN A 519 50.79 -23.73 3.35
CA GLN A 519 51.31 -24.01 4.69
C GLN A 519 51.81 -22.72 5.34
N LYS A 520 51.56 -22.55 6.65
CA LYS A 520 52.07 -21.43 7.44
C LYS A 520 53.51 -21.72 7.86
N ASP A 521 54.42 -20.76 7.74
CA ASP A 521 55.84 -20.95 8.09
C ASP A 521 56.05 -21.13 9.61
N VAL A 522 56.13 -22.40 10.04
CA VAL A 522 56.51 -22.79 11.40
C VAL A 522 57.96 -23.30 11.37
N LYS A 523 58.81 -22.74 12.23
CA LYS A 523 60.25 -23.09 12.26
C LYS A 523 60.46 -24.50 12.81
N LYS A 524 61.02 -25.38 11.97
CA LYS A 524 61.72 -26.64 12.28
C LYS A 524 61.02 -27.63 13.25
N SER A 525 60.41 -28.66 12.68
CA SER A 525 60.62 -30.05 13.15
C SER A 525 60.69 -30.99 11.95
N THR A 526 61.43 -32.10 12.07
CA THR A 526 61.71 -33.03 10.96
C THR A 526 60.86 -34.29 11.09
N GLU A 527 59.54 -34.13 11.01
CA GLU A 527 58.59 -35.24 11.06
C GLU A 527 57.73 -35.31 9.79
N LYS A 528 57.11 -36.47 9.54
CA LYS A 528 56.22 -36.65 8.38
C LYS A 528 55.09 -35.61 8.46
N SER A 529 54.79 -34.96 7.33
CA SER A 529 53.66 -34.04 7.23
C SER A 529 52.34 -34.80 7.33
N ASP A 530 51.86 -34.98 8.55
CA ASP A 530 50.55 -35.58 8.85
C ASP A 530 49.42 -34.81 8.15
N LEU A 531 48.38 -35.52 7.71
CA LEU A 531 47.19 -34.96 7.08
C LEU A 531 46.56 -33.88 7.97
N GLN A 532 46.57 -34.08 9.29
CA GLN A 532 46.07 -33.10 10.24
C GLN A 532 46.90 -31.80 10.20
N SER A 533 48.22 -31.87 10.03
CA SER A 533 49.10 -30.70 9.93
C SER A 533 48.94 -29.91 8.62
N LEU A 534 48.57 -30.57 7.52
CA LEU A 534 48.35 -29.95 6.22
C LEU A 534 46.96 -29.27 6.13
N LEU A 535 45.96 -29.86 6.77
CA LEU A 535 44.58 -29.34 6.82
C LEU A 535 44.37 -28.32 7.95
N ALA A 536 45.21 -28.31 8.99
CA ALA A 536 45.11 -27.39 10.12
C ALA A 536 45.01 -25.92 9.69
N GLY A 537 44.06 -25.20 10.30
CA GLY A 537 43.81 -23.78 10.02
C GLY A 537 43.15 -23.49 8.66
N HIS A 538 42.90 -24.50 7.82
CA HIS A 538 42.12 -24.34 6.59
C HIS A 538 40.66 -24.72 6.79
N PHE A 539 39.76 -24.01 6.09
CA PHE A 539 38.33 -24.33 6.03
C PHE A 539 37.73 -24.00 4.67
N LEU A 540 36.73 -24.78 4.27
CA LEU A 540 35.89 -24.53 3.11
C LEU A 540 34.71 -23.62 3.50
N SER A 541 34.34 -22.71 2.61
CA SER A 541 33.09 -21.96 2.65
C SER A 541 32.36 -22.11 1.31
N LEU A 542 31.10 -22.52 1.40
CA LEU A 542 30.17 -22.64 0.28
C LEU A 542 29.06 -21.62 0.49
N THR A 543 28.83 -20.71 -0.47
CA THR A 543 27.73 -19.73 -0.41
C THR A 543 26.79 -19.94 -1.58
N ILE A 544 25.50 -20.16 -1.31
CA ILE A 544 24.47 -20.29 -2.35
C ILE A 544 23.87 -18.92 -2.64
N TYR A 545 23.75 -18.60 -3.94
CA TYR A 545 22.97 -17.48 -4.44
C TYR A 545 21.84 -17.98 -5.34
N ALA A 546 20.65 -17.44 -5.18
CA ALA A 546 19.59 -17.47 -6.18
C ALA A 546 19.76 -16.27 -7.14
N LEU A 547 19.43 -16.45 -8.41
CA LEU A 547 19.11 -15.35 -9.31
C LEU A 547 17.60 -15.13 -9.28
N LEU A 548 17.16 -13.89 -9.12
CA LEU A 548 15.74 -13.54 -9.10
C LEU A 548 15.27 -13.12 -10.50
N GLU A 549 14.08 -13.54 -10.89
CA GLU A 549 13.47 -13.05 -12.14
C GLU A 549 13.10 -11.57 -12.03
N PRO A 550 13.43 -10.73 -13.02
CA PRO A 550 12.98 -9.35 -13.03
C PRO A 550 11.48 -9.30 -13.32
N GLN A 551 10.72 -8.54 -12.52
CA GLN A 551 9.39 -8.09 -12.94
C GLN A 551 9.52 -7.35 -14.28
N LYS A 552 8.77 -7.80 -15.29
CA LYS A 552 8.61 -7.03 -16.52
C LYS A 552 7.76 -5.79 -16.17
N PRO A 553 8.23 -4.56 -16.42
CA PRO A 553 7.31 -3.42 -16.40
C PRO A 553 6.25 -3.65 -17.48
N GLU A 554 4.99 -3.32 -17.19
CA GLU A 554 3.94 -3.34 -18.20
C GLU A 554 4.15 -2.20 -19.19
N ILE A 555 4.89 -2.49 -20.27
CA ILE A 555 5.08 -1.57 -21.38
C ILE A 555 3.80 -1.53 -22.21
N ASP A 556 3.18 -0.35 -22.23
CA ASP A 556 2.03 0.02 -23.05
C ASP A 556 2.10 -0.58 -24.47
N LYS A 557 1.19 -1.50 -24.81
CA LYS A 557 1.06 -2.06 -26.16
C LYS A 557 0.32 -1.10 -27.11
N ARG A 558 0.78 0.15 -27.22
CA ARG A 558 0.33 1.12 -28.23
C ARG A 558 0.80 0.73 -29.64
N LYS A 559 0.22 -0.34 -30.21
CA LYS A 559 0.33 -0.67 -31.63
C LYS A 559 -0.64 0.19 -32.44
N ASN A 560 -0.19 1.37 -32.88
CA ASN A 560 -0.89 2.14 -33.90
C ASN A 560 -0.85 1.40 -35.25
N SER A 561 -2.00 0.91 -35.71
CA SER A 561 -2.22 0.65 -37.13
C SER A 561 -2.48 1.99 -37.84
N ARG A 562 -1.54 2.42 -38.69
CA ARG A 562 -1.78 3.51 -39.66
C ARG A 562 -1.85 2.93 -41.07
N ILE A 563 -2.93 3.28 -41.75
CA ILE A 563 -3.29 2.82 -43.09
C ILE A 563 -2.35 3.41 -44.14
N GLU A 564 -1.99 2.61 -45.14
CA GLU A 564 -1.21 3.05 -46.29
C GLU A 564 -2.03 3.95 -47.22
N THR A 565 -1.47 5.08 -47.66
CA THR A 565 -1.78 5.68 -48.96
C THR A 565 -0.50 6.26 -49.55
N ALA A 566 -0.15 5.86 -50.78
CA ALA A 566 1.12 6.19 -51.42
C ALA A 566 1.02 7.39 -52.36
N LYS A 567 2.14 8.12 -52.56
CA LYS A 567 2.47 8.75 -53.87
C LYS A 567 3.94 9.17 -54.01
N ASN A 568 4.48 8.84 -55.17
CA ASN A 568 5.90 8.81 -55.56
C ASN A 568 6.56 10.19 -55.72
N LYS A 569 7.88 10.25 -55.41
CA LYS A 569 9.03 10.71 -56.27
C LYS A 569 10.21 11.13 -55.37
N ALA A 570 11.50 11.07 -55.70
CA ALA A 570 12.37 10.29 -56.61
C ALA A 570 13.61 11.18 -56.89
N VAL A 571 14.83 10.70 -56.55
CA VAL A 571 16.13 10.98 -57.24
C VAL A 571 16.65 12.45 -57.14
N ASP A 572 17.94 12.79 -57.00
CA ASP A 572 19.22 12.08 -57.31
C ASP A 572 20.37 12.29 -56.28
N GLN A 573 21.56 11.77 -56.65
CA GLN A 573 22.84 11.65 -55.92
C GLN A 573 23.75 12.91 -55.93
N ASP A 574 24.77 12.95 -55.06
CA ASP A 574 26.18 13.14 -55.48
C ASP A 574 27.23 12.82 -54.36
N GLU A 575 28.48 12.48 -54.75
CA GLU A 575 29.66 12.17 -53.88
C GLU A 575 30.98 12.35 -54.71
N PRO A 576 32.21 11.98 -54.29
CA PRO A 576 33.01 12.28 -53.09
C PRO A 576 34.38 12.95 -53.40
N LYS A 577 35.20 13.23 -52.36
CA LYS A 577 36.70 13.15 -52.28
C LYS A 577 37.17 13.60 -50.88
N SER A 578 38.04 12.99 -50.08
CA SER A 578 39.11 11.95 -50.15
C SER A 578 40.55 12.50 -50.03
N LYS A 579 41.22 12.23 -48.89
CA LYS A 579 42.63 11.75 -48.78
C LYS A 579 43.02 11.47 -47.31
N THR A 580 44.10 10.70 -47.08
CA THR A 580 44.33 9.93 -45.84
C THR A 580 45.83 9.75 -45.53
N ARG A 581 46.17 9.38 -44.27
CA ARG A 581 47.51 9.02 -43.71
C ARG A 581 48.40 10.24 -43.42
N PHE A 582 49.18 10.33 -42.32
CA PHE A 582 49.46 9.51 -41.12
C PHE A 582 49.92 10.51 -40.00
N PHE A 583 50.18 10.24 -38.70
CA PHE A 583 50.25 9.09 -37.76
C PHE A 583 50.22 9.71 -36.32
N GLU A 584 50.07 9.06 -35.14
CA GLU A 584 49.77 7.70 -34.66
C GLU A 584 49.23 7.80 -33.18
N LYS A 585 49.07 6.68 -32.46
CA LYS A 585 49.06 6.51 -30.98
C LYS A 585 48.60 7.68 -30.07
N THR A 586 47.36 7.65 -29.58
CA THR A 586 47.01 7.19 -28.20
C THR A 586 45.48 7.26 -27.96
N PHE A 587 45.02 6.74 -26.81
CA PHE A 587 43.64 6.84 -26.27
C PHE A 587 42.48 6.23 -27.09
N SER A 588 42.44 4.90 -27.18
CA SER A 588 41.22 4.14 -27.57
C SER A 588 40.96 2.89 -26.71
N SER A 589 41.18 2.95 -25.39
CA SER A 589 41.08 1.79 -24.46
C SER A 589 40.23 2.01 -23.19
N PHE A 590 39.29 2.97 -23.19
CA PHE A 590 38.51 3.36 -21.99
C PHE A 590 36.98 3.42 -22.17
N LYS A 591 36.42 2.68 -23.16
CA LYS A 591 34.95 2.60 -23.35
C LYS A 591 34.32 1.20 -23.20
N SER A 592 35.08 0.10 -23.25
CA SER A 592 34.57 -1.25 -22.98
C SER A 592 34.29 -1.48 -21.49
N THR A 593 35.29 -1.20 -20.65
CA THR A 593 35.26 -1.47 -19.20
C THR A 593 34.10 -0.79 -18.46
N LYS A 594 33.56 0.34 -18.94
CA LYS A 594 32.43 1.01 -18.28
C LYS A 594 31.09 0.30 -18.54
N ALA A 595 30.88 -0.26 -19.74
CA ALA A 595 29.70 -1.07 -20.05
C ALA A 595 29.76 -2.43 -19.33
N GLU A 596 30.94 -3.05 -19.33
CA GLU A 596 31.18 -4.34 -18.67
C GLU A 596 31.09 -4.22 -17.13
N ALA A 597 31.56 -3.11 -16.55
CA ALA A 597 31.35 -2.81 -15.13
C ALA A 597 29.87 -2.54 -14.78
N MET A 598 29.11 -1.86 -15.66
CA MET A 598 27.66 -1.69 -15.45
C MET A 598 26.93 -3.05 -15.52
N ALA A 599 27.20 -3.87 -16.53
CA ALA A 599 26.59 -5.19 -16.66
C ALA A 599 26.87 -6.08 -15.44
N ASN A 600 28.13 -6.11 -14.97
CA ASN A 600 28.49 -6.84 -13.75
C ASN A 600 27.82 -6.26 -12.49
N LYS A 601 27.62 -4.94 -12.39
CA LYS A 601 26.89 -4.30 -11.29
C LYS A 601 25.41 -4.72 -11.30
N THR A 602 24.75 -4.66 -12.45
CA THR A 602 23.34 -5.08 -12.64
C THR A 602 23.12 -6.60 -12.51
N ILE A 603 24.17 -7.42 -12.67
CA ILE A 603 24.14 -8.85 -12.36
C ILE A 603 24.33 -9.10 -10.85
N LEU A 604 25.21 -8.35 -10.19
CA LEU A 604 25.37 -8.42 -8.72
C LEU A 604 24.11 -7.94 -7.99
N GLU A 605 23.42 -6.94 -8.51
CA GLU A 605 22.13 -6.42 -8.00
C GLU A 605 20.96 -7.42 -8.17
N LYS A 606 21.15 -8.53 -8.88
CA LYS A 606 20.16 -9.63 -9.08
C LYS A 606 20.51 -10.93 -8.36
N ARG A 607 21.66 -11.00 -7.68
CA ARG A 607 22.14 -12.18 -6.94
C ARG A 607 21.69 -12.11 -5.49
N ARG A 608 20.70 -12.93 -5.13
CA ARG A 608 20.19 -13.06 -3.77
C ARG A 608 20.94 -14.16 -3.02
N THR A 609 21.69 -13.81 -1.99
CA THR A 609 22.26 -14.79 -1.03
C THR A 609 21.14 -15.59 -0.38
N VAL A 610 21.23 -16.92 -0.44
CA VAL A 610 20.30 -17.86 0.23
C VAL A 610 20.86 -18.23 1.61
N GLY A 611 22.14 -18.58 1.67
CA GLY A 611 22.84 -18.97 2.90
C GLY A 611 24.26 -19.46 2.60
N ALA A 612 24.99 -19.85 3.64
CA ALA A 612 26.30 -20.50 3.50
C ALA A 612 26.49 -21.67 4.47
N ALA A 613 27.27 -22.65 4.02
CA ALA A 613 27.85 -23.68 4.86
C ALA A 613 29.37 -23.45 4.98
N THR A 614 29.89 -23.50 6.20
CA THR A 614 31.33 -23.42 6.48
C THR A 614 31.77 -24.74 7.08
N TRP A 615 32.84 -25.31 6.55
CA TRP A 615 33.33 -26.64 6.91
C TRP A 615 34.82 -26.61 7.25
N ASN A 616 35.13 -26.78 8.53
CA ASN A 616 36.49 -27.01 9.02
C ASN A 616 36.93 -28.41 8.61
N PHE A 617 38.17 -28.57 8.14
CA PHE A 617 38.66 -29.87 7.69
C PHE A 617 39.09 -30.76 8.87
N ASP A 618 38.44 -31.91 9.03
CA ASP A 618 38.90 -33.00 9.90
C ASP A 618 39.66 -34.04 9.07
N SER A 619 40.92 -34.30 9.42
CA SER A 619 41.77 -35.32 8.80
C SER A 619 41.18 -36.73 8.93
N LYS A 620 40.41 -37.00 10.00
CA LYS A 620 39.80 -38.31 10.26
C LYS A 620 38.73 -38.70 9.23
N LEU A 621 38.25 -37.78 8.40
CA LEU A 621 37.24 -38.07 7.38
C LEU A 621 37.85 -38.44 6.02
N PHE A 622 39.15 -38.25 5.82
CA PHE A 622 39.86 -38.58 4.58
C PHE A 622 40.26 -40.06 4.53
N GLN A 623 39.28 -40.96 4.68
CA GLN A 623 39.48 -42.42 4.75
C GLN A 623 39.24 -43.15 3.42
N ASN A 624 38.62 -42.51 2.43
CA ASN A 624 38.32 -43.16 1.16
C ASN A 624 39.55 -43.09 0.24
N ASP A 625 40.26 -44.19 0.03
CA ASP A 625 41.32 -44.25 -0.97
C ASP A 625 40.75 -44.15 -2.39
N LEU A 626 41.12 -43.07 -3.09
CA LEU A 626 40.73 -42.78 -4.46
C LEU A 626 41.90 -43.05 -5.41
N LYS A 627 41.57 -43.29 -6.68
CA LYS A 627 42.58 -43.55 -7.72
C LYS A 627 43.58 -42.37 -7.83
N ASN A 628 44.82 -42.69 -8.18
CA ASN A 628 45.95 -41.76 -8.32
C ASN A 628 46.47 -41.14 -7.01
N GLY A 629 46.32 -41.82 -5.86
CA GLY A 629 46.92 -41.38 -4.59
C GLY A 629 46.22 -40.18 -3.95
N LEU A 630 44.92 -40.05 -4.22
CA LEU A 630 44.01 -39.11 -3.58
C LEU A 630 43.35 -39.80 -2.38
N THR A 631 43.28 -39.14 -1.22
CA THR A 631 42.37 -39.57 -0.13
C THR A 631 41.14 -38.69 -0.12
N GLY A 632 39.96 -39.26 0.11
CA GLY A 632 38.68 -38.57 -0.01
C GLY A 632 37.77 -38.71 1.21
N THR A 633 36.82 -37.78 1.32
CA THR A 633 35.71 -37.89 2.27
C THR A 633 34.56 -38.72 1.67
N PRO A 634 33.61 -39.19 2.50
CA PRO A 634 32.25 -39.48 2.01
C PRO A 634 31.58 -38.20 1.46
N ASP A 635 30.39 -38.36 0.87
CA ASP A 635 29.52 -37.23 0.54
C ASP A 635 28.99 -36.59 1.84
N ILE A 636 29.22 -35.29 2.03
CA ILE A 636 28.89 -34.52 3.23
C ILE A 636 27.73 -33.59 2.91
N TRP A 637 26.59 -33.77 3.59
CA TRP A 637 25.44 -32.87 3.55
C TRP A 637 25.43 -31.97 4.79
N ARG A 638 25.13 -30.68 4.62
CA ARG A 638 25.08 -29.67 5.69
C ARG A 638 23.94 -28.68 5.46
N PRO A 639 23.23 -28.24 6.52
CA PRO A 639 22.32 -27.10 6.41
C PRO A 639 23.09 -25.83 6.02
N ILE A 640 22.46 -24.96 5.23
CA ILE A 640 22.99 -23.63 4.92
C ILE A 640 22.41 -22.61 5.89
N ASN A 641 23.28 -21.92 6.62
CA ASN A 641 22.86 -20.91 7.58
C ASN A 641 22.73 -19.54 6.90
N ALA A 642 21.80 -18.71 7.38
CA ALA A 642 21.74 -17.31 6.99
C ALA A 642 23.08 -16.63 7.34
N ILE A 643 23.68 -15.93 6.36
CA ILE A 643 24.96 -15.28 6.58
C ILE A 643 24.73 -14.03 7.43
N THR A 644 25.19 -14.03 8.68
CA THR A 644 25.44 -12.79 9.42
C THR A 644 26.43 -11.97 8.60
N SER A 645 25.93 -10.90 7.99
CA SER A 645 26.70 -10.01 7.12
C SER A 645 27.89 -9.47 7.89
N GLY A 646 29.10 -9.62 7.37
CA GLY A 646 30.36 -9.42 8.10
C GLY A 646 30.66 -8.00 8.59
N ILE A 647 29.86 -7.52 9.55
CA ILE A 647 30.12 -6.37 10.41
C ILE A 647 31.11 -6.84 11.47
N ALA A 648 32.39 -6.88 11.09
CA ALA A 648 33.42 -7.54 11.88
C ALA A 648 33.90 -6.67 13.06
N VAL A 649 33.50 -7.09 14.27
CA VAL A 649 34.30 -6.94 15.50
C VAL A 649 34.72 -5.49 15.85
N SER A 650 33.74 -4.62 16.02
CA SER A 650 33.82 -3.51 16.98
C SER A 650 32.56 -3.53 17.86
N SER A 651 32.71 -3.20 19.14
CA SER A 651 31.69 -3.40 20.16
C SER A 651 30.45 -2.54 19.94
N HIS A 652 29.33 -3.16 19.54
CA HIS A 652 27.98 -3.00 20.09
C HIS A 652 27.09 -4.14 19.53
N ARG A 653 25.80 -4.23 19.92
CA ARG A 653 24.89 -5.30 19.48
C ARG A 653 24.56 -5.13 17.98
N GLU A 654 24.55 -6.22 17.21
CA GLU A 654 24.08 -6.19 15.81
C GLU A 654 22.61 -5.76 15.78
N ASN A 655 22.31 -4.65 15.10
CA ASN A 655 20.96 -4.11 15.06
C ASN A 655 20.03 -4.98 14.21
N LYS A 656 18.96 -5.49 14.85
CA LYS A 656 17.95 -6.35 14.25
C LYS A 656 17.14 -5.70 13.12
N LYS A 657 17.00 -4.37 13.09
CA LYS A 657 16.26 -3.63 12.04
C LYS A 657 17.16 -2.98 10.99
N GLY A 658 18.47 -2.93 11.22
CA GLY A 658 19.46 -2.41 10.28
C GLY A 658 19.89 -0.96 10.56
N GLN A 659 20.67 -0.40 9.64
CA GLN A 659 21.40 0.85 9.84
C GLN A 659 21.40 1.69 8.55
N LEU A 660 21.46 3.02 8.69
CA LEU A 660 21.46 3.99 7.59
C LEU A 660 22.67 4.93 7.64
N GLU A 661 23.43 4.98 6.55
CA GLU A 661 24.50 5.94 6.32
C GLU A 661 23.90 7.26 5.82
N VAL A 662 24.06 8.32 6.59
CA VAL A 662 23.57 9.67 6.28
C VAL A 662 24.73 10.67 6.31
N THR A 663 24.61 11.75 5.55
CA THR A 663 25.47 12.92 5.64
C THR A 663 24.65 14.12 6.07
N LEU A 664 25.07 14.78 7.13
CA LEU A 664 24.53 16.05 7.60
C LEU A 664 25.50 17.19 7.28
N LEU A 665 24.97 18.33 6.90
CA LEU A 665 25.71 19.55 6.61
C LEU A 665 24.89 20.73 7.13
N TYR A 666 25.41 21.43 8.13
CA TYR A 666 24.90 22.71 8.59
C TYR A 666 25.70 23.84 7.94
N THR A 667 25.04 24.90 7.48
CA THR A 667 25.67 26.10 6.89
C THR A 667 25.10 27.33 7.56
N ALA A 668 25.94 28.12 8.22
CA ALA A 668 25.52 29.37 8.84
C ALA A 668 25.51 30.53 7.83
N SER A 669 24.51 31.39 7.96
CA SER A 669 24.36 32.68 7.29
C SER A 669 25.10 33.80 8.04
N GLU A 670 25.24 34.98 7.42
CA GLU A 670 25.92 36.13 8.07
C GLU A 670 25.04 36.84 9.11
N ASP A 671 23.71 36.78 8.97
CA ASP A 671 22.73 37.38 9.88
C ASP A 671 22.10 36.38 10.85
N GLY A 672 22.19 35.07 10.59
CA GLY A 672 21.55 34.02 11.37
C GLY A 672 20.07 33.82 11.05
N LEU A 673 19.59 34.35 9.92
CA LEU A 673 18.19 34.25 9.49
C LEU A 673 17.98 33.10 8.47
N ASP A 674 18.92 32.94 7.54
CA ASP A 674 18.89 31.93 6.47
C ASP A 674 19.92 30.80 6.70
N ASP A 675 20.04 30.28 7.93
CA ASP A 675 20.91 29.11 8.19
C ASP A 675 20.33 27.85 7.52
N ILE A 676 21.17 27.00 6.91
CA ILE A 676 20.73 25.83 6.14
C ILE A 676 21.14 24.54 6.84
N VAL A 677 20.15 23.71 7.18
CA VAL A 677 20.34 22.31 7.61
C VAL A 677 20.07 21.40 6.43
N GLN A 678 21.09 20.66 5.98
CA GLN A 678 21.03 19.74 4.85
C GLN A 678 21.26 18.29 5.31
N LEU A 679 20.31 17.41 5.03
CA LEU A 679 20.42 15.97 5.20
C LEU A 679 20.62 15.30 3.84
N THR A 680 21.42 14.24 3.77
CA THR A 680 21.57 13.40 2.57
C THR A 680 21.59 11.92 2.95
N VAL A 681 20.72 11.12 2.36
CA VAL A 681 20.67 9.66 2.62
C VAL A 681 21.55 8.92 1.62
N ASN A 682 22.59 8.24 2.10
CA ASN A 682 23.58 7.59 1.24
C ASN A 682 23.29 6.10 1.01
N ARG A 683 23.10 5.33 2.09
CA ARG A 683 23.14 3.86 2.04
C ARG A 683 22.43 3.18 3.20
N LEU A 684 21.56 2.22 2.87
CA LEU A 684 20.99 1.26 3.82
C LEU A 684 21.89 0.03 3.95
N ARG A 685 21.92 -0.55 5.15
CA ARG A 685 22.35 -1.94 5.40
C ARG A 685 21.40 -2.60 6.40
N CYS A 686 21.19 -3.91 6.27
CA CYS A 686 20.55 -4.73 7.30
C CYS A 686 21.12 -6.15 7.27
N SER A 687 20.85 -6.94 8.32
CA SER A 687 21.26 -8.35 8.36
C SER A 687 20.47 -9.19 7.35
N VAL A 688 20.96 -10.38 7.01
CA VAL A 688 20.19 -11.30 6.15
C VAL A 688 18.86 -11.72 6.80
N GLN A 689 18.83 -11.85 8.13
CA GLN A 689 17.62 -12.18 8.88
C GLN A 689 16.58 -11.04 8.80
N THR A 690 17.04 -9.79 8.97
CA THR A 690 16.19 -8.59 8.83
C THR A 690 15.58 -8.51 7.44
N MET A 691 16.39 -8.72 6.39
CA MET A 691 15.93 -8.74 5.00
C MET A 691 14.89 -9.86 4.76
N GLN A 692 15.08 -11.04 5.35
CA GLN A 692 14.12 -12.15 5.25
C GLN A 692 12.80 -11.85 5.96
N GLN A 693 12.82 -11.16 7.11
CA GLN A 693 11.61 -10.67 7.78
C GLN A 693 10.88 -9.62 6.92
N GLN A 694 11.62 -8.69 6.31
CA GLN A 694 11.07 -7.68 5.41
C GLN A 694 10.39 -8.26 4.15
N GLU A 695 10.73 -9.48 3.73
CA GLU A 695 10.07 -10.17 2.61
C GLU A 695 8.71 -10.78 2.97
N GLN A 696 8.46 -11.11 4.24
CA GLN A 696 7.21 -11.74 4.68
C GLN A 696 6.00 -10.82 4.42
N TYR A 697 6.21 -9.50 4.48
CA TYR A 697 5.22 -8.47 4.13
C TYR A 697 4.80 -8.47 2.65
N ASN A 698 5.50 -9.20 1.77
CA ASN A 698 5.19 -9.33 0.34
C ASN A 698 4.93 -7.98 -0.38
N ALA A 699 5.73 -6.98 -0.01
CA ALA A 699 5.58 -5.58 -0.40
C ALA A 699 6.95 -4.94 -0.68
N PRO A 700 7.04 -3.99 -1.62
CA PRO A 700 8.27 -3.23 -1.83
C PRO A 700 8.45 -2.16 -0.73
N LEU A 701 9.70 -1.99 -0.29
CA LEU A 701 10.09 -1.07 0.76
C LEU A 701 10.28 0.35 0.22
N TYR A 702 10.24 1.35 1.10
CA TYR A 702 10.68 2.72 0.83
C TYR A 702 11.28 3.35 2.09
N LEU A 703 12.14 4.34 1.91
CA LEU A 703 12.55 5.28 2.96
C LEU A 703 11.78 6.59 2.81
N LYS A 704 11.37 7.21 3.92
CA LYS A 704 11.07 8.64 4.00
C LYS A 704 12.01 9.26 5.03
N ALA A 705 12.72 10.33 4.68
CA ALA A 705 13.51 11.13 5.61
C ALA A 705 12.91 12.54 5.66
N THR A 706 12.60 13.04 6.85
CA THR A 706 11.89 14.30 7.08
C THR A 706 12.73 15.17 8.00
N ILE A 707 12.94 16.44 7.66
CA ILE A 707 13.45 17.44 8.60
C ILE A 707 12.22 18.16 9.16
N LEU A 708 12.18 18.32 10.48
CA LEU A 708 11.13 19.01 11.20
C LEU A 708 11.72 20.19 11.96
N GLU A 709 10.97 21.28 12.06
CA GLU A 709 11.26 22.41 12.93
C GLU A 709 10.11 22.53 13.93
N ALA A 710 10.42 22.48 15.24
CA ALA A 710 9.41 22.48 16.30
C ALA A 710 8.30 21.43 16.08
N ASN A 711 8.70 20.17 15.83
CA ASN A 711 7.84 19.03 15.51
C ASN A 711 6.99 19.13 14.21
N LYS A 712 7.00 20.28 13.51
CA LYS A 712 6.32 20.47 12.23
C LYS A 712 7.18 20.03 11.03
N ALA A 713 6.62 19.22 10.15
CA ALA A 713 7.33 18.59 9.04
C ALA A 713 7.52 19.51 7.81
N GLU A 714 8.49 20.41 7.86
CA GLU A 714 8.75 21.41 6.80
C GLU A 714 9.24 20.81 5.47
N CYS A 715 10.13 19.81 5.48
CA CYS A 715 10.64 19.23 4.24
C CYS A 715 11.01 17.74 4.34
N TYR A 716 10.85 17.01 3.25
CA TYR A 716 11.16 15.58 3.21
C TYR A 716 11.78 15.12 1.88
N TRP A 717 12.53 14.02 1.97
CA TRP A 717 12.89 13.15 0.88
C TRP A 717 12.19 11.80 1.01
N LYS A 718 11.87 11.16 -0.11
CA LYS A 718 11.32 9.80 -0.16
C LYS A 718 12.02 9.03 -1.27
N SER A 719 12.42 7.78 -0.99
CA SER A 719 13.03 6.92 -2.01
C SER A 719 12.00 6.38 -3.00
N ASP A 720 12.46 6.00 -4.18
CA ASP A 720 11.77 5.00 -5.01
C ASP A 720 11.46 3.74 -4.20
N ARG A 721 10.43 2.98 -4.62
CA ARG A 721 10.09 1.70 -3.99
C ARG A 721 11.13 0.63 -4.40
N PHE A 722 11.73 -0.08 -3.45
CA PHE A 722 12.79 -1.08 -3.67
C PHE A 722 12.47 -2.43 -3.02
N ALA A 723 12.98 -3.53 -3.60
CA ALA A 723 12.82 -4.87 -2.99
C ALA A 723 13.70 -5.01 -1.73
N PRO A 724 13.28 -5.78 -0.70
CA PRO A 724 14.10 -6.04 0.48
C PRO A 724 15.53 -6.48 0.15
N THR A 725 16.52 -5.82 0.76
CA THR A 725 17.94 -6.02 0.45
C THR A 725 18.85 -5.71 1.64
N ILE A 726 19.90 -6.52 1.84
CA ILE A 726 20.99 -6.25 2.79
C ILE A 726 21.74 -4.94 2.50
N SER A 727 21.60 -4.35 1.30
CA SER A 727 22.10 -3.01 1.03
C SER A 727 21.43 -2.34 -0.17
N ALA A 728 20.85 -1.16 0.07
CA ALA A 728 20.44 -0.19 -0.95
C ALA A 728 21.36 1.04 -0.89
N ARG A 729 21.45 1.80 -2.00
CA ARG A 729 22.23 3.06 -2.10
C ARG A 729 21.50 4.05 -2.98
N TRP A 730 21.66 5.33 -2.69
CA TRP A 730 21.06 6.43 -3.46
C TRP A 730 22.14 7.38 -4.00
N GLU A 731 21.86 8.13 -5.08
CA GLU A 731 22.79 9.17 -5.56
C GLU A 731 22.54 10.45 -4.74
N PRO A 732 23.56 11.03 -4.07
CA PRO A 732 23.38 12.21 -3.21
C PRO A 732 22.53 13.33 -3.80
N LYS A 733 22.69 13.63 -5.10
CA LYS A 733 21.90 14.68 -5.80
C LYS A 733 20.39 14.46 -5.77
N SER A 734 19.94 13.21 -5.65
CA SER A 734 18.52 12.85 -5.59
C SER A 734 18.06 12.49 -4.17
N SER A 735 18.97 12.33 -3.21
CA SER A 735 18.69 11.96 -1.82
C SER A 735 19.08 13.02 -0.77
N THR A 736 19.38 14.23 -1.21
CA THR A 736 19.53 15.42 -0.36
C THR A 736 18.18 16.13 -0.15
N VAL A 737 17.88 16.49 1.11
CA VAL A 737 16.82 17.41 1.51
C VAL A 737 17.43 18.56 2.32
N LYS A 738 16.83 19.76 2.26
CA LYS A 738 17.32 20.98 2.92
C LYS A 738 16.18 21.70 3.62
N LEU A 739 16.47 22.25 4.79
CA LEU A 739 15.66 23.22 5.52
C LEU A 739 16.46 24.53 5.61
N SER A 740 15.82 25.66 5.38
CA SER A 740 16.30 26.98 5.82
C SER A 740 15.62 27.29 7.16
N VAL A 741 16.38 27.70 8.16
CA VAL A 741 15.94 27.83 9.55
C VAL A 741 16.63 29.01 10.23
N TYR A 742 15.90 29.72 11.09
CA TYR A 742 16.48 30.75 11.93
C TYR A 742 17.43 30.13 12.96
N LYS A 743 18.61 30.74 13.16
CA LYS A 743 19.63 30.26 14.11
C LYS A 743 19.11 30.01 15.53
N VAL A 744 18.11 30.78 15.95
CA VAL A 744 17.43 30.67 17.26
C VAL A 744 16.50 29.47 17.40
N ASN A 745 16.18 28.79 16.30
CA ASN A 745 15.32 27.59 16.26
C ASN A 745 16.11 26.29 16.00
N LEU A 746 17.44 26.33 15.82
CA LEU A 746 18.25 25.13 15.54
C LEU A 746 18.11 24.02 16.60
N ASN A 747 17.87 24.39 17.86
CA ASN A 747 17.61 23.45 18.96
C ASN A 747 16.20 22.80 18.92
N LYS A 748 15.33 23.27 18.02
CA LYS A 748 14.01 22.70 17.70
C LYS A 748 14.02 21.88 16.40
N VAL A 749 15.14 21.84 15.68
CA VAL A 749 15.25 21.06 14.44
C VAL A 749 15.54 19.61 14.80
N SER A 750 14.75 18.69 14.24
CA SER A 750 14.96 17.25 14.36
C SER A 750 14.79 16.58 13.01
N ILE A 751 15.32 15.37 12.87
CA ILE A 751 15.27 14.61 11.62
C ILE A 751 14.74 13.21 11.89
N TYR A 752 13.64 12.87 11.23
CA TYR A 752 12.95 11.59 11.38
C TYR A 752 13.05 10.80 10.08
N ILE A 753 13.60 9.59 10.17
CA ILE A 753 13.76 8.68 9.03
C ILE A 753 12.99 7.40 9.31
N THR A 754 12.16 6.98 8.36
CA THR A 754 11.30 5.79 8.46
C THR A 754 11.58 4.85 7.31
N LEU A 755 11.84 3.59 7.63
CA LEU A 755 11.80 2.47 6.68
C LEU A 755 10.44 1.79 6.79
N GLY A 756 9.74 1.63 5.68
CA GLY A 756 8.43 0.98 5.68
C GLY A 756 8.06 0.37 4.33
N CYS A 757 6.90 -0.26 4.27
CA CYS A 757 6.30 -0.72 3.01
C CYS A 757 4.79 -0.43 2.99
N LYS A 758 4.16 -0.56 1.81
CA LYS A 758 2.70 -0.62 1.66
C LYS A 758 2.33 -1.99 1.12
N THR A 759 1.48 -2.71 1.85
CA THR A 759 0.93 -4.00 1.44
C THR A 759 -0.11 -3.83 0.32
N LYS A 760 -0.60 -4.94 -0.24
CA LYS A 760 -1.59 -4.94 -1.32
C LYS A 760 -2.99 -4.44 -0.90
N MET A 761 -3.25 -4.24 0.39
CA MET A 761 -4.49 -3.67 0.93
C MET A 761 -4.31 -2.22 1.40
N ALA A 762 -3.35 -1.50 0.80
CA ALA A 762 -2.90 -0.15 1.18
C ALA A 762 -2.31 0.01 2.61
N LYS A 763 -2.56 -0.91 3.55
CA LYS A 763 -1.96 -0.90 4.89
C LYS A 763 -0.45 -0.68 4.81
N LYS A 764 -0.01 0.37 5.48
CA LYS A 764 1.38 0.79 5.66
C LYS A 764 1.95 0.03 6.86
N GLU A 765 3.17 -0.48 6.71
CA GLU A 765 3.88 -1.22 7.76
C GLU A 765 5.20 -0.52 8.05
N ASN A 766 5.49 -0.24 9.33
CA ASN A 766 6.71 0.44 9.77
C ASN A 766 7.76 -0.59 10.21
N LEU A 767 8.89 -0.61 9.50
CA LEU A 767 9.94 -1.61 9.62
C LEU A 767 11.17 -1.09 10.40
N GLY A 768 11.21 0.21 10.69
CA GLY A 768 12.25 0.84 11.51
C GLY A 768 12.15 2.37 11.51
N LYS A 769 12.28 2.98 12.69
CA LYS A 769 12.37 4.44 12.89
C LYS A 769 13.80 4.83 13.25
N ALA A 770 14.28 5.99 12.82
CA ALA A 770 15.55 6.55 13.23
C ALA A 770 15.39 8.07 13.43
N ILE A 771 15.92 8.61 14.52
CA ILE A 771 15.80 10.03 14.89
C ILE A 771 17.21 10.62 15.01
N ILE A 772 17.39 11.86 14.55
CA ILE A 772 18.61 12.66 14.75
C ILE A 772 18.20 14.03 15.31
N ASP A 773 18.58 14.27 16.56
CA ASP A 773 18.41 15.51 17.32
C ASP A 773 19.41 15.56 18.50
N GLU A 774 19.33 16.56 19.38
CA GLU A 774 20.22 16.75 20.54
C GLU A 774 20.13 15.68 21.66
N LYS A 775 19.08 14.86 21.67
CA LYS A 775 18.77 13.83 22.69
C LYS A 775 18.96 12.39 22.16
N SER A 776 18.86 12.21 20.83
CA SER A 776 18.93 10.93 20.11
C SER A 776 20.26 10.18 20.27
N THR A 777 20.29 8.92 19.82
CA THR A 777 21.53 8.11 19.69
C THR A 777 22.58 8.74 18.74
N ALA A 778 22.18 9.71 17.91
CA ALA A 778 23.04 10.46 17.01
C ALA A 778 23.47 11.83 17.54
N ALA A 779 23.12 12.18 18.79
CA ALA A 779 23.29 13.53 19.36
C ALA A 779 24.73 14.08 19.29
N ASP A 780 25.75 13.24 19.44
CA ASP A 780 27.16 13.68 19.33
C ASP A 780 27.51 14.09 17.89
N SER A 781 26.98 13.38 16.89
CA SER A 781 27.17 13.72 15.47
C SER A 781 26.36 14.95 15.07
N TRP A 782 25.17 15.14 15.64
CA TRP A 782 24.36 16.36 15.52
C TRP A 782 25.11 17.58 16.07
N LYS A 783 25.57 17.50 17.34
CA LYS A 783 26.32 18.56 18.01
C LYS A 783 27.64 18.89 17.29
N GLN A 784 28.35 17.88 16.76
CA GLN A 784 29.54 18.13 15.95
C GLN A 784 29.22 18.82 14.61
N CYS A 785 28.10 18.51 13.97
CA CYS A 785 27.70 19.17 12.73
C CYS A 785 27.38 20.66 12.97
N LEU A 786 26.69 20.99 14.06
CA LEU A 786 26.40 22.37 14.45
C LEU A 786 27.66 23.16 14.85
N SER A 787 28.69 22.49 15.41
CA SER A 787 29.95 23.15 15.80
C SER A 787 30.95 23.37 14.66
N GLU A 788 30.76 22.74 13.50
CA GLU A 788 31.62 22.88 12.31
C GLU A 788 30.82 23.29 11.06
N PRO A 789 30.34 24.55 10.96
CA PRO A 789 29.56 25.02 9.80
C PRO A 789 30.33 24.87 8.48
N GLY A 790 29.62 24.44 7.43
CA GLY A 790 30.18 24.17 6.11
C GLY A 790 30.87 22.80 5.97
N VAL A 791 31.04 22.03 7.05
CA VAL A 791 31.71 20.72 7.02
C VAL A 791 30.68 19.58 7.00
N PRO A 792 30.59 18.79 5.91
CA PRO A 792 29.67 17.65 5.85
C PRO A 792 30.18 16.50 6.74
N LYS A 793 29.31 16.00 7.63
CA LYS A 793 29.56 14.90 8.56
C LYS A 793 28.78 13.66 8.12
N THR A 794 29.48 12.57 7.80
CA THR A 794 28.86 11.29 7.40
C THR A 794 28.97 10.27 8.51
N PHE A 795 27.85 9.69 8.94
CA PHE A 795 27.78 8.71 10.02
C PHE A 795 26.67 7.68 9.78
N TRP A 796 26.63 6.66 10.63
CA TRP A 796 25.62 5.60 10.62
C TRP A 796 24.61 5.83 11.75
N VAL A 797 23.33 5.68 11.45
CA VAL A 797 22.23 5.72 12.43
C VAL A 797 21.54 4.37 12.46
N ASP A 798 21.22 3.90 13.65
CA ASP A 798 20.52 2.64 13.90
C ASP A 798 18.99 2.81 13.75
N PHE A 799 18.30 1.82 13.17
CA PHE A 799 16.84 1.75 13.18
C PHE A 799 16.32 1.08 14.46
N GLU A 800 15.31 1.67 15.08
CA GLU A 800 14.60 1.26 16.30
C GLU A 800 13.35 0.43 16.02
#